data_AF-A0AAV5SKX8-F1
#
_entry.id   AF-A0AAV5SKX8-F1
#
_cell.length_a   1.000
_cell.length_b   1.000
_cell.length_c   1.000
_cell.angle_alpha   90.00
_cell.angle_beta   90.00
_cell.angle_gamma   90.00
#
_symmetry.space_group_name_H-M   'P 1'
#
loop_
_entity.id
_entity.type
_entity.pdbx_description
1 polymer ?
#
loop_
_entity_poly.entity_id
_entity_poly.type
_entity_poly.pdbx_seq_one_letter_code
_entity_poly.pdbx_strand_id
1 'polypeptide(L)'
;DAMVNFSNSTLYDLFDFKGKSEVRIPKCDYGCVIFAATLGSDSFNQYNDKVDPFARNLYIHDNTNQSNIMSFVDLALQTDSFNIKIPLVIEGPADISVRNMNAATNEGFNIVFYVIEKSIEETIDYEVYDLAHVTGIEINPQSEIVTFMSARKYKLFSNATAHSTLNKVVARLAGFDNAHETNKDDCEMAFQTEGKRFFGFSIQPNTPLVSLLIDKPRLLTLETNFEFTQARDLAENGFITSPGWNGCHNANSGGIQTFRSPNYLPTDSYFLSGDEQYEVQFAVIQNFNPPHQLVIADEDYPPIFVTGYVPIVSSFLSTNSIGISYADMTGDQGFIFRHEASPIPTTTAKPVTKTTPKAPVTDNYCNCGLVDGWLDDWDASEIWVDLVVILDTSASMGGELEEAKSLLTSFISLMSTDTAAEFYSRIGVIAVSDTIEVVYNLNMSSTDSLDSVKQHKVDKIDVGAAFQAALTMFADGSKRQSYRDNAKQIVYYLTNSAPGANMNGVEDFKTSGGIIIVNDFVIEGGVADAGLMKLASDNFFFTDLSENYLSNVVVLCEANCFCNPSKHAFNDDENSPRTEANRGCFHPVNNGIPQSKARETCQKEGAALVSIHDQDKEFFVSSVISIFGPKKKYWIGLQNDGNSWKWDDKSTDPFSDWDVNQPNTNGGKLLCAYATQTTGLNVGW
;
A
#
# COMPACT_ATOMS: atom_id res chain seq x y z
N ASP A 1 -31.26 -11.27 2.34
CA ASP A 1 -31.32 -10.49 3.58
C ASP A 1 -29.90 -10.21 3.98
N ALA A 2 -29.51 -8.95 3.92
CA ALA A 2 -28.18 -8.46 4.26
C ALA A 2 -28.22 -7.49 5.44
N MET A 3 -29.41 -7.11 5.90
CA MET A 3 -29.61 -6.19 7.00
C MET A 3 -28.86 -6.65 8.25
N VAL A 4 -28.25 -5.67 8.91
CA VAL A 4 -27.61 -5.85 10.21
C VAL A 4 -28.59 -5.39 11.27
N ASN A 5 -29.04 -6.32 12.09
CA ASN A 5 -30.09 -6.12 13.07
C ASN A 5 -29.50 -6.12 14.48
N PHE A 6 -29.66 -4.99 15.17
CA PHE A 6 -29.30 -4.77 16.56
C PHE A 6 -30.54 -4.82 17.46
N SER A 7 -30.33 -4.83 18.77
CA SER A 7 -31.40 -4.88 19.76
C SER A 7 -32.38 -3.73 19.56
N ASN A 8 -31.88 -2.53 19.30
CA ASN A 8 -32.68 -1.30 19.23
C ASN A 8 -32.65 -0.61 17.86
N SER A 9 -31.85 -1.12 16.92
CA SER A 9 -31.70 -0.49 15.61
C SER A 9 -31.47 -1.52 14.51
N THR A 10 -31.55 -1.09 13.26
CA THR A 10 -31.26 -1.91 12.09
C THR A 10 -30.54 -1.06 11.05
N LEU A 11 -29.46 -1.60 10.49
CA LEU A 11 -28.83 -1.07 9.29
C LEU A 11 -29.29 -1.85 8.08
N TYR A 12 -29.69 -1.12 7.06
CA TYR A 12 -30.04 -1.66 5.76
C TYR A 12 -29.05 -1.16 4.72
N ASP A 13 -28.74 -2.03 3.77
CA ASP A 13 -27.91 -1.74 2.61
C ASP A 13 -28.67 -1.95 1.30
N LEU A 14 -28.00 -1.72 0.17
CA LEU A 14 -28.53 -1.96 -1.18
C LEU A 14 -29.18 -3.35 -1.33
N PHE A 15 -28.54 -4.38 -0.81
CA PHE A 15 -28.93 -5.77 -1.03
C PHE A 15 -30.21 -6.14 -0.29
N ASP A 16 -30.65 -5.33 0.68
CA ASP A 16 -31.96 -5.48 1.32
C ASP A 16 -33.11 -5.04 0.43
N PHE A 17 -32.87 -4.05 -0.44
CA PHE A 17 -33.86 -3.46 -1.34
C PHE A 17 -33.79 -4.02 -2.75
N LYS A 18 -32.65 -4.58 -3.17
CA LYS A 18 -32.43 -5.09 -4.53
C LYS A 18 -33.52 -6.11 -4.92
N GLY A 19 -34.20 -5.84 -6.04
CA GLY A 19 -35.25 -6.71 -6.59
C GLY A 19 -36.57 -6.72 -5.80
N LYS A 20 -36.69 -5.95 -4.71
CA LYS A 20 -37.93 -5.81 -3.93
C LYS A 20 -38.54 -4.46 -4.21
N SER A 21 -39.82 -4.41 -4.58
CA SER A 21 -40.55 -3.15 -4.81
C SER A 21 -40.86 -2.40 -3.51
N GLU A 22 -40.94 -3.12 -2.40
CA GLU A 22 -41.26 -2.57 -1.10
C GLU A 22 -40.64 -3.43 0.01
N VAL A 23 -40.08 -2.78 1.03
CA VAL A 23 -39.45 -3.43 2.18
C VAL A 23 -40.00 -2.82 3.45
N ARG A 24 -40.67 -3.61 4.31
CA ARG A 24 -41.19 -3.15 5.60
C ARG A 24 -40.05 -2.85 6.57
N ILE A 25 -40.22 -1.83 7.42
CA ILE A 25 -39.25 -1.38 8.43
C ILE A 25 -39.84 -1.60 9.84
N PRO A 26 -39.70 -2.81 10.43
CA PRO A 26 -40.39 -3.15 11.68
C PRO A 26 -39.92 -2.34 12.90
N LYS A 27 -38.70 -1.80 12.88
CA LYS A 27 -38.19 -0.93 13.96
C LYS A 27 -38.99 0.36 14.13
N CYS A 28 -39.85 0.70 13.18
CA CYS A 28 -40.74 1.86 13.24
C CYS A 28 -42.13 1.55 13.80
N ASP A 29 -42.46 0.29 14.13
CA ASP A 29 -43.79 -0.12 14.59
C ASP A 29 -44.26 0.67 15.82
N TYR A 30 -43.34 1.10 16.69
CA TYR A 30 -43.60 1.92 17.88
C TYR A 30 -42.90 3.29 17.83
N GLY A 31 -42.61 3.77 16.62
CA GLY A 31 -41.88 5.02 16.38
C GLY A 31 -40.38 4.79 16.26
N CYS A 32 -39.76 5.55 15.37
CA CYS A 32 -38.34 5.41 15.05
C CYS A 32 -37.71 6.74 14.66
N VAL A 33 -36.39 6.75 14.66
CA VAL A 33 -35.53 7.82 14.16
C VAL A 33 -34.69 7.23 13.04
N ILE A 34 -34.66 7.91 11.89
CA ILE A 34 -34.08 7.38 10.65
C ILE A 34 -33.00 8.33 10.15
N PHE A 35 -31.82 7.77 9.87
CA PHE A 35 -30.72 8.42 9.17
C PHE A 35 -30.44 7.69 7.86
N ALA A 36 -30.00 8.43 6.84
CA ALA A 36 -29.56 7.86 5.56
C ALA A 36 -28.25 8.51 5.11
N ALA A 37 -27.36 7.79 4.44
CA ALA A 37 -26.20 8.34 3.72
C ALA A 37 -26.10 7.76 2.31
N THR A 38 -25.50 8.51 1.40
CA THR A 38 -25.22 8.12 0.00
C THR A 38 -23.76 8.43 -0.35
N LEU A 39 -23.32 8.20 -1.58
CA LEU A 39 -21.92 8.46 -2.01
C LEU A 39 -21.50 9.94 -2.01
N GLY A 40 -22.42 10.86 -1.73
CA GLY A 40 -22.17 12.30 -1.81
C GLY A 40 -22.29 12.87 -3.22
N SER A 41 -22.44 14.19 -3.32
CA SER A 41 -22.72 14.87 -4.58
C SER A 41 -21.55 14.90 -5.56
N ASP A 42 -20.32 14.85 -5.04
CA ASP A 42 -19.07 14.77 -5.81
C ASP A 42 -18.98 13.49 -6.65
N SER A 43 -19.60 12.39 -6.19
CA SER A 43 -19.67 11.11 -6.91
C SER A 43 -20.62 11.13 -8.11
N PHE A 44 -21.39 12.21 -8.31
CA PHE A 44 -22.44 12.31 -9.32
C PHE A 44 -22.30 13.57 -10.19
N ASN A 45 -21.08 14.07 -10.36
CA ASN A 45 -20.79 15.26 -11.18
C ASN A 45 -21.27 15.15 -12.65
N GLN A 46 -21.52 13.94 -13.15
CA GLN A 46 -22.11 13.70 -14.48
C GLN A 46 -23.60 14.07 -14.57
N TYR A 47 -24.29 14.25 -13.44
CA TYR A 47 -25.68 14.66 -13.39
C TYR A 47 -25.80 16.13 -13.00
N ASN A 48 -26.71 16.87 -13.64
CA ASN A 48 -26.87 18.31 -13.43
C ASN A 48 -27.26 18.68 -11.98
N ASP A 49 -27.99 17.81 -11.30
CA ASP A 49 -28.40 17.96 -9.91
C ASP A 49 -27.37 17.39 -8.93
N LYS A 50 -26.34 16.66 -9.41
CA LYS A 50 -25.33 15.97 -8.61
C LYS A 50 -25.92 15.03 -7.56
N VAL A 51 -27.07 14.43 -7.87
CA VAL A 51 -27.80 13.54 -6.98
C VAL A 51 -27.68 12.11 -7.47
N ASP A 52 -27.57 11.16 -6.54
CA ASP A 52 -27.63 9.74 -6.85
C ASP A 52 -28.96 9.39 -7.55
N PRO A 53 -28.93 8.99 -8.84
CA PRO A 53 -30.14 8.77 -9.63
C PRO A 53 -30.92 7.52 -9.19
N PHE A 54 -30.31 6.62 -8.42
CA PHE A 54 -30.94 5.40 -7.91
C PHE A 54 -31.37 5.56 -6.46
N ALA A 55 -30.55 6.16 -5.59
CA ALA A 55 -30.97 6.39 -4.22
C ALA A 55 -32.19 7.34 -4.14
N ARG A 56 -32.33 8.29 -5.07
CA ARG A 56 -33.53 9.17 -5.14
C ARG A 56 -34.83 8.42 -5.46
N ASN A 57 -34.72 7.20 -5.97
CA ASN A 57 -35.84 6.33 -6.31
C ASN A 57 -36.25 5.41 -5.13
N LEU A 58 -35.61 5.58 -3.96
CA LEU A 58 -36.03 4.98 -2.71
C LEU A 58 -36.80 5.98 -1.86
N TYR A 59 -38.01 5.60 -1.42
CA TYR A 59 -38.91 6.45 -0.65
C TYR A 59 -39.31 5.79 0.65
N ILE A 60 -39.19 6.52 1.75
CA ILE A 60 -39.78 6.16 3.03
C ILE A 60 -41.29 6.42 2.90
N HIS A 61 -42.09 5.39 3.11
CA HIS A 61 -43.52 5.37 2.85
C HIS A 61 -44.30 5.04 4.13
N ASP A 62 -45.32 5.85 4.41
CA ASP A 62 -46.31 5.59 5.45
C ASP A 62 -47.46 4.80 4.85
N ASN A 63 -47.56 3.51 5.19
CA ASN A 63 -48.62 2.63 4.66
C ASN A 63 -50.00 2.96 5.24
N THR A 64 -50.05 3.60 6.41
CA THR A 64 -51.31 3.99 7.06
C THR A 64 -51.93 5.17 6.33
N ASN A 65 -51.12 6.17 6.00
CA ASN A 65 -51.55 7.37 5.27
C ASN A 65 -51.43 7.23 3.74
N GLN A 66 -50.87 6.13 3.25
CA GLN A 66 -50.59 5.86 1.83
C GLN A 66 -49.79 6.96 1.14
N SER A 67 -48.83 7.55 1.85
CA SER A 67 -48.06 8.69 1.37
C SER A 67 -46.56 8.45 1.48
N ASN A 68 -45.81 8.89 0.48
CA ASN A 68 -44.35 8.98 0.59
C ASN A 68 -44.01 10.17 1.51
N ILE A 69 -43.21 9.90 2.53
CA ILE A 69 -42.76 10.90 3.50
C ILE A 69 -41.56 11.66 2.92
N MET A 70 -40.54 10.92 2.45
CA MET A 70 -39.26 11.49 2.01
C MET A 70 -38.49 10.50 1.15
N SER A 71 -37.65 10.99 0.22
CA SER A 71 -36.67 10.16 -0.48
C SER A 71 -35.40 9.94 0.36
N PHE A 72 -34.63 8.90 0.06
CA PHE A 72 -33.37 8.63 0.76
C PHE A 72 -32.34 9.74 0.55
N VAL A 73 -32.29 10.32 -0.65
CA VAL A 73 -31.37 11.43 -0.96
C VAL A 73 -31.79 12.66 -0.17
N ASP A 74 -33.07 13.01 -0.15
CA ASP A 74 -33.54 14.18 0.59
C ASP A 74 -33.22 14.05 2.09
N LEU A 75 -33.40 12.85 2.66
CA LEU A 75 -33.00 12.56 4.04
C LEU A 75 -31.48 12.64 4.23
N ALA A 76 -30.70 12.10 3.29
CA ALA A 76 -29.25 12.12 3.37
C ALA A 76 -28.67 13.54 3.30
N LEU A 77 -29.35 14.47 2.63
CA LEU A 77 -28.97 15.88 2.52
C LEU A 77 -29.38 16.72 3.74
N GLN A 78 -30.14 16.20 4.69
CA GLN A 78 -30.57 17.01 5.84
C GLN A 78 -29.47 17.13 6.89
N THR A 79 -28.95 18.34 7.02
CA THR A 79 -28.05 18.74 8.09
C THR A 79 -28.47 20.08 8.69
N ASP A 80 -28.07 20.33 9.93
CA ASP A 80 -28.22 21.63 10.56
C ASP A 80 -27.07 22.59 10.17
N SER A 81 -27.01 23.77 10.81
CA SER A 81 -25.97 24.75 10.54
C SER A 81 -24.55 24.34 10.97
N PHE A 82 -24.42 23.26 11.74
CA PHE A 82 -23.16 22.69 12.22
C PHE A 82 -22.79 21.40 11.45
N ASN A 83 -23.53 21.08 10.39
CA ASN A 83 -23.39 19.85 9.60
C ASN A 83 -23.78 18.56 10.37
N ILE A 84 -24.49 18.68 11.48
CA ILE A 84 -25.07 17.52 12.19
C ILE A 84 -26.30 17.06 11.42
N LYS A 85 -26.43 15.74 11.20
CA LYS A 85 -27.56 15.14 10.49
C LYS A 85 -28.86 15.39 11.25
N ILE A 86 -29.87 15.87 10.52
CA ILE A 86 -31.23 15.95 11.02
C ILE A 86 -31.94 14.65 10.65
N PRO A 87 -32.36 13.82 11.61
CA PRO A 87 -33.06 12.59 11.29
C PRO A 87 -34.50 12.83 10.86
N LEU A 88 -35.07 11.84 10.17
CA LEU A 88 -36.51 11.72 10.06
C LEU A 88 -37.05 11.02 11.31
N VAL A 89 -37.87 11.74 12.08
CA VAL A 89 -38.57 11.20 13.25
C VAL A 89 -39.97 10.73 12.84
N ILE A 90 -40.28 9.48 13.15
CA ILE A 90 -41.59 8.86 12.95
C ILE A 90 -42.22 8.59 14.31
N GLU A 91 -43.41 9.15 14.52
CA GLU A 91 -44.20 8.89 15.72
C GLU A 91 -44.89 7.53 15.65
N GLY A 92 -44.79 6.75 16.75
CA GLY A 92 -45.46 5.46 16.87
C GLY A 92 -46.90 5.57 17.37
N PRO A 93 -47.73 4.54 17.10
CA PRO A 93 -47.45 3.40 16.23
C PRO A 93 -47.52 3.78 14.74
N ALA A 94 -46.63 3.23 13.93
CA ALA A 94 -46.55 3.52 12.49
C ALA A 94 -46.27 2.24 11.69
N ASP A 95 -46.80 2.15 10.47
CA ASP A 95 -46.49 1.07 9.52
C ASP A 95 -45.65 1.64 8.37
N ILE A 96 -44.33 1.56 8.52
CA ILE A 96 -43.38 2.18 7.59
C ILE A 96 -42.77 1.12 6.67
N SER A 97 -42.69 1.46 5.39
CA SER A 97 -41.96 0.71 4.38
C SER A 97 -41.01 1.62 3.59
N VAL A 98 -40.06 1.02 2.90
CA VAL A 98 -39.26 1.67 1.86
C VAL A 98 -39.75 1.17 0.52
N ARG A 99 -40.29 2.06 -0.30
CA ARG A 99 -40.65 1.77 -1.70
C ARG A 99 -39.45 1.98 -2.59
N ASN A 100 -39.12 0.95 -3.36
CA ASN A 100 -37.99 0.95 -4.27
C ASN A 100 -38.48 0.98 -5.72
N MET A 101 -38.42 2.16 -6.33
CA MET A 101 -38.80 2.35 -7.73
C MET A 101 -37.77 1.78 -8.71
N ASN A 102 -36.59 1.35 -8.21
CA ASN A 102 -35.57 0.65 -9.01
C ASN A 102 -35.79 -0.86 -9.05
N ALA A 103 -36.83 -1.44 -8.43
CA ALA A 103 -36.94 -2.89 -8.25
C ALA A 103 -36.92 -3.71 -9.56
N ALA A 104 -37.39 -3.14 -10.66
CA ALA A 104 -37.35 -3.78 -11.99
C ALA A 104 -35.97 -3.69 -12.66
N THR A 105 -35.09 -2.83 -12.17
CA THR A 105 -33.73 -2.60 -12.68
C THR A 105 -32.73 -3.34 -11.81
N ASN A 106 -31.69 -3.92 -12.41
CA ASN A 106 -30.64 -4.63 -11.68
C ASN A 106 -29.47 -3.70 -11.29
N GLU A 107 -29.73 -2.39 -11.24
CA GLU A 107 -28.71 -1.36 -11.06
C GLU A 107 -28.25 -1.26 -9.60
N GLY A 108 -26.94 -1.08 -9.42
CA GLY A 108 -26.29 -1.01 -8.12
C GLY A 108 -26.10 0.43 -7.68
N PHE A 109 -26.36 0.69 -6.40
CA PHE A 109 -26.15 1.98 -5.75
C PHE A 109 -25.64 1.74 -4.32
N ASN A 110 -25.05 2.76 -3.69
CA ASN A 110 -24.52 2.65 -2.33
C ASN A 110 -25.33 3.54 -1.40
N ILE A 111 -25.95 2.93 -0.40
CA ILE A 111 -26.70 3.62 0.64
C ILE A 111 -26.32 3.03 1.99
N VAL A 112 -26.46 3.86 3.03
CA VAL A 112 -26.55 3.42 4.42
C VAL A 112 -27.89 3.89 4.92
N PHE A 113 -28.72 2.99 5.46
CA PHE A 113 -30.01 3.34 6.04
C PHE A 113 -30.09 2.81 7.46
N TYR A 114 -30.01 3.71 8.42
CA TYR A 114 -29.90 3.41 9.84
C TYR A 114 -31.19 3.81 10.55
N VAL A 115 -31.90 2.81 11.07
CA VAL A 115 -33.20 2.96 11.72
C VAL A 115 -33.07 2.60 13.19
N ILE A 116 -33.45 3.50 14.08
CA ILE A 116 -33.35 3.33 15.53
C ILE A 116 -34.74 3.44 16.14
N GLU A 117 -35.04 2.60 17.12
CA GLU A 117 -36.25 2.72 17.93
C GLU A 117 -36.24 4.06 18.70
N LYS A 118 -37.34 4.81 18.58
CA LYS A 118 -37.43 6.16 19.16
C LYS A 118 -37.25 6.17 20.68
N SER A 119 -37.72 5.14 21.36
CA SER A 119 -37.61 5.01 22.82
C SER A 119 -36.18 4.97 23.35
N ILE A 120 -35.21 4.62 22.51
CA ILE A 120 -33.80 4.54 22.87
C ILE A 120 -33.08 5.82 22.49
N GLU A 121 -33.42 6.40 21.35
CA GLU A 121 -32.88 7.68 20.89
C GLU A 121 -33.07 8.79 21.94
N GLU A 122 -34.25 8.89 22.55
CA GLU A 122 -34.56 9.90 23.58
C GLU A 122 -33.72 9.77 24.87
N THR A 123 -32.98 8.67 25.03
CA THR A 123 -32.19 8.38 26.24
C THR A 123 -30.70 8.66 26.08
N ILE A 124 -30.24 8.98 24.87
CA ILE A 124 -28.83 9.09 24.53
C ILE A 124 -28.55 10.52 24.03
N ASP A 125 -27.49 11.15 24.52
CA ASP A 125 -26.97 12.39 23.95
C ASP A 125 -25.99 12.06 22.83
N TYR A 126 -26.32 12.41 21.58
CA TYR A 126 -25.55 12.01 20.42
C TYR A 126 -25.54 13.05 19.30
N GLU A 127 -24.52 12.94 18.44
CA GLU A 127 -24.44 13.61 17.15
C GLU A 127 -24.20 12.57 16.05
N VAL A 128 -24.80 12.79 14.88
CA VAL A 128 -24.51 11.98 13.69
C VAL A 128 -23.98 12.87 12.59
N TYR A 129 -22.83 12.53 12.02
CA TYR A 129 -22.23 13.22 10.88
C TYR A 129 -22.21 12.31 9.66
N ASP A 130 -22.55 12.86 8.50
CA ASP A 130 -22.35 12.20 7.21
C ASP A 130 -21.09 12.73 6.54
N LEU A 131 -20.15 11.82 6.28
CA LEU A 131 -18.84 12.18 5.75
C LEU A 131 -18.91 12.85 4.38
N ALA A 132 -19.96 12.60 3.60
CA ALA A 132 -20.18 13.30 2.34
C ALA A 132 -20.29 14.83 2.51
N HIS A 133 -20.61 15.32 3.71
CA HIS A 133 -20.79 16.75 4.00
C HIS A 133 -19.68 17.36 4.87
N VAL A 134 -18.89 16.53 5.57
CA VAL A 134 -17.89 16.99 6.54
C VAL A 134 -16.44 16.62 6.19
N THR A 135 -16.22 16.06 5.00
CA THR A 135 -14.87 15.77 4.50
C THR A 135 -14.03 17.05 4.38
N GLY A 136 -12.85 17.07 5.00
CA GLY A 136 -11.97 18.23 5.05
C GLY A 136 -12.48 19.40 5.91
N ILE A 137 -13.54 19.18 6.70
CA ILE A 137 -14.07 20.17 7.66
C ILE A 137 -13.69 19.74 9.07
N GLU A 138 -13.20 20.69 9.86
CA GLU A 138 -12.97 20.48 11.29
C GLU A 138 -14.31 20.37 12.04
N ILE A 139 -14.52 19.24 12.69
CA ILE A 139 -15.72 18.93 13.47
C ILE A 139 -15.37 19.10 14.95
N ASN A 140 -16.20 19.83 15.68
CA ASN A 140 -16.04 20.07 17.12
C ASN A 140 -17.27 19.54 17.84
N PRO A 141 -17.32 18.24 18.16
CA PRO A 141 -18.55 17.64 18.65
C PRO A 141 -18.94 18.18 20.03
N GLN A 142 -20.22 18.34 20.29
CA GLN A 142 -20.79 18.76 21.57
C GLN A 142 -21.25 17.55 22.41
N SER A 143 -21.90 16.56 21.81
CA SER A 143 -22.41 15.36 22.52
C SER A 143 -21.36 14.29 22.85
N GLU A 144 -21.54 13.55 23.94
CA GLU A 144 -20.59 12.50 24.38
C GLU A 144 -20.39 11.41 23.33
N ILE A 145 -21.45 11.04 22.62
CA ILE A 145 -21.42 10.06 21.54
C ILE A 145 -21.49 10.76 20.19
N VAL A 146 -20.58 10.39 19.29
CA VAL A 146 -20.53 10.93 17.94
C VAL A 146 -20.47 9.79 16.94
N THR A 147 -21.49 9.64 16.12
CA THR A 147 -21.55 8.63 15.06
C THR A 147 -21.19 9.26 13.72
N PHE A 148 -20.23 8.65 13.05
CA PHE A 148 -19.87 8.95 11.68
C PHE A 148 -20.50 7.91 10.76
N MET A 149 -21.16 8.36 9.70
CA MET A 149 -21.80 7.53 8.70
C MET A 149 -21.25 7.83 7.31
N SER A 150 -20.97 6.79 6.53
CA SER A 150 -20.45 6.93 5.16
C SER A 150 -20.84 5.74 4.28
N ALA A 151 -21.21 6.02 3.02
CA ALA A 151 -21.39 5.01 1.99
C ALA A 151 -20.08 4.69 1.21
N ARG A 152 -18.97 5.34 1.57
CA ARG A 152 -17.62 5.19 1.01
C ARG A 152 -16.66 4.72 2.10
N LYS A 153 -15.55 4.07 1.73
CA LYS A 153 -14.43 3.86 2.66
C LYS A 153 -13.81 5.21 3.04
N TYR A 154 -13.39 5.36 4.28
CA TYR A 154 -12.95 6.64 4.83
C TYR A 154 -11.85 6.50 5.89
N LYS A 155 -11.21 7.63 6.17
CA LYS A 155 -10.29 7.83 7.28
C LYS A 155 -10.87 8.88 8.23
N LEU A 156 -10.84 8.60 9.53
CA LEU A 156 -11.20 9.52 10.60
C LEU A 156 -9.96 9.75 11.45
N PHE A 157 -9.60 11.00 11.69
CA PHE A 157 -8.42 11.32 12.46
C PHE A 157 -8.63 12.56 13.33
N SER A 158 -7.77 12.68 14.34
CA SER A 158 -7.71 13.82 15.24
C SER A 158 -6.25 14.08 15.57
N ASN A 159 -5.81 15.32 15.37
CA ASN A 159 -4.44 15.70 15.67
C ASN A 159 -4.23 15.91 17.17
N ALA A 160 -3.01 15.66 17.65
CA ALA A 160 -2.63 16.01 19.00
C ALA A 160 -2.78 17.53 19.21
N THR A 161 -3.47 17.94 20.27
CA THR A 161 -3.51 19.37 20.64
C THR A 161 -2.22 19.75 21.35
N ALA A 162 -1.75 21.00 21.17
CA ALA A 162 -0.48 21.51 21.74
C ALA A 162 -0.41 21.47 23.28
N HIS A 163 -1.48 21.06 23.96
CA HIS A 163 -1.54 20.83 25.39
C HIS A 163 -1.98 19.37 25.59
N SER A 164 -1.11 18.54 26.18
CA SER A 164 -1.35 17.11 26.44
C SER A 164 -2.51 16.89 27.43
N THR A 165 -3.73 17.13 27.00
CA THR A 165 -4.94 17.04 27.83
C THR A 165 -5.44 15.60 27.86
N LEU A 166 -6.20 15.24 28.90
CA LEU A 166 -6.98 14.00 28.89
C LEU A 166 -8.08 14.18 27.83
N ASN A 167 -8.17 13.29 26.85
CA ASN A 167 -9.41 13.00 26.14
C ASN A 167 -9.35 11.48 25.94
N LYS A 168 -10.38 10.75 26.37
CA LYS A 168 -10.49 9.31 26.13
C LYS A 168 -11.53 9.10 25.04
N VAL A 169 -11.09 8.52 23.93
CA VAL A 169 -11.94 8.17 22.80
C VAL A 169 -12.01 6.66 22.74
N VAL A 170 -13.22 6.12 22.66
CA VAL A 170 -13.48 4.70 22.42
C VAL A 170 -14.29 4.59 21.14
N ALA A 171 -13.78 3.87 20.14
CA ALA A 171 -14.45 3.66 18.87
C ALA A 171 -15.11 2.27 18.82
N ARG A 172 -16.37 2.24 18.40
CA ARG A 172 -17.11 1.02 18.05
C ARG A 172 -17.65 1.12 16.64
N LEU A 173 -17.62 0.03 15.89
CA LEU A 173 -18.02 -0.01 14.47
C LEU A 173 -19.53 -0.16 14.28
N ALA A 174 -20.31 0.43 15.19
CA ALA A 174 -21.76 0.39 15.24
C ALA A 174 -22.30 1.81 15.47
N GLY A 175 -23.63 1.97 15.43
CA GLY A 175 -24.29 3.25 15.69
C GLY A 175 -24.28 3.67 17.16
N PHE A 176 -24.76 4.90 17.43
CA PHE A 176 -24.69 5.51 18.76
C PHE A 176 -25.40 4.67 19.84
N ASP A 177 -26.43 3.93 19.46
CA ASP A 177 -27.20 3.04 20.34
C ASP A 177 -26.36 1.89 20.92
N ASN A 178 -25.21 1.62 20.32
CA ASN A 178 -24.25 0.60 20.72
C ASN A 178 -22.86 1.17 21.08
N ALA A 179 -22.73 2.49 21.24
CA ALA A 179 -21.45 3.15 21.51
C ALA A 179 -20.93 2.95 22.94
N HIS A 180 -21.82 2.77 23.92
CA HIS A 180 -21.45 2.58 25.33
C HIS A 180 -20.81 1.22 25.62
N GLU A 181 -20.09 1.14 26.74
CA GLU A 181 -19.43 -0.09 27.21
C GLU A 181 -20.45 -1.19 27.55
N THR A 182 -21.55 -0.84 28.21
CA THR A 182 -22.66 -1.76 28.49
C THR A 182 -23.70 -1.68 27.38
N ASN A 183 -23.36 -2.15 26.18
CA ASN A 183 -24.32 -2.27 25.08
C ASN A 183 -24.97 -3.66 25.07
N LYS A 184 -26.22 -3.75 24.58
CA LYS A 184 -27.01 -5.01 24.64
C LYS A 184 -26.58 -6.03 23.58
N ASP A 185 -25.95 -5.57 22.51
CA ASP A 185 -25.58 -6.37 21.35
C ASP A 185 -24.13 -6.89 21.41
N ASP A 186 -23.49 -6.73 22.57
CA ASP A 186 -22.10 -7.14 22.84
C ASP A 186 -21.13 -6.70 21.74
N CYS A 187 -21.28 -5.43 21.34
CA CYS A 187 -20.49 -4.76 20.33
C CYS A 187 -19.08 -4.48 20.83
N GLU A 188 -18.15 -5.18 20.19
CA GLU A 188 -16.72 -5.12 20.43
C GLU A 188 -16.15 -3.73 20.20
N MET A 189 -15.22 -3.36 21.07
CA MET A 189 -14.41 -2.16 20.91
C MET A 189 -13.44 -2.33 19.75
N ALA A 190 -13.39 -1.38 18.82
CA ALA A 190 -12.42 -1.43 17.74
C ALA A 190 -11.10 -0.74 18.08
N PHE A 191 -11.18 0.40 18.77
CA PHE A 191 -10.03 1.23 19.10
C PHE A 191 -10.28 2.05 20.37
N GLN A 192 -9.22 2.38 21.09
CA GLN A 192 -9.29 3.29 22.22
C GLN A 192 -7.99 4.09 22.37
N THR A 193 -8.09 5.37 22.74
CA THR A 193 -6.92 6.20 23.09
C THR A 193 -6.47 5.99 24.54
N GLU A 194 -5.19 6.23 24.82
CA GLU A 194 -4.65 6.13 26.18
C GLU A 194 -5.26 7.16 27.14
N GLY A 195 -5.79 6.70 28.28
CA GLY A 195 -6.53 7.54 29.22
C GLY A 195 -5.69 8.55 30.03
N LYS A 196 -4.38 8.65 29.82
CA LYS A 196 -3.49 9.57 30.56
C LYS A 196 -3.08 10.82 29.76
N ARG A 197 -3.01 10.71 28.42
CA ARG A 197 -2.64 11.79 27.49
C ARG A 197 -3.28 11.52 26.12
N PHE A 198 -3.80 12.55 25.48
CA PHE A 198 -4.32 12.46 24.12
C PHE A 198 -3.23 12.80 23.10
N PHE A 199 -2.80 11.82 22.31
CA PHE A 199 -1.81 11.98 21.23
C PHE A 199 -2.45 12.11 19.84
N GLY A 200 -3.77 12.28 19.78
CA GLY A 200 -4.50 12.11 18.54
C GLY A 200 -4.78 10.64 18.23
N PHE A 201 -5.38 10.40 17.08
CA PHE A 201 -5.56 9.07 16.51
C PHE A 201 -5.86 9.19 15.01
N SER A 202 -5.65 8.09 14.28
CA SER A 202 -6.00 7.96 12.86
C SER A 202 -6.52 6.54 12.64
N ILE A 203 -7.80 6.43 12.27
CA ILE A 203 -8.46 5.13 12.05
C ILE A 203 -9.10 5.05 10.66
N GLN A 204 -9.06 3.86 10.07
CA GLN A 204 -9.62 3.57 8.74
C GLN A 204 -10.60 2.41 8.82
N PRO A 205 -11.82 2.65 9.34
CA PRO A 205 -12.84 1.62 9.50
C PRO A 205 -13.37 1.10 8.15
N ASN A 206 -13.50 -0.22 8.01
CA ASN A 206 -14.07 -0.86 6.83
C ASN A 206 -15.56 -1.19 7.05
N THR A 207 -16.34 -0.20 7.49
CA THR A 207 -17.75 -0.29 7.90
C THR A 207 -18.47 1.02 7.61
N PRO A 208 -19.80 1.03 7.38
CA PRO A 208 -20.53 2.28 7.14
C PRO A 208 -20.62 3.18 8.37
N LEU A 209 -20.57 2.64 9.59
CA LEU A 209 -20.74 3.38 10.83
C LEU A 209 -19.54 3.22 11.76
N VAL A 210 -19.10 4.33 12.34
CA VAL A 210 -18.25 4.32 13.54
C VAL A 210 -18.80 5.30 14.57
N SER A 211 -19.01 4.83 15.80
CA SER A 211 -19.38 5.69 16.91
C SER A 211 -18.20 5.85 17.85
N LEU A 212 -17.90 7.11 18.15
CA LEU A 212 -16.92 7.50 19.15
C LEU A 212 -17.66 7.85 20.44
N LEU A 213 -17.33 7.16 21.53
CA LEU A 213 -17.63 7.61 22.88
C LEU A 213 -16.46 8.47 23.35
N ILE A 214 -16.72 9.75 23.59
CA ILE A 214 -15.69 10.73 23.88
C ILE A 214 -15.88 11.25 25.30
N ASP A 215 -14.96 10.91 26.19
CA ASP A 215 -14.81 11.60 27.48
C ASP A 215 -14.15 12.95 27.21
N LYS A 216 -14.94 14.04 27.26
CA LYS A 216 -14.57 15.41 26.85
C LYS A 216 -14.34 16.35 28.03
N PRO A 217 -13.25 16.23 28.80
CA PRO A 217 -12.88 17.30 29.71
C PRO A 217 -12.43 18.57 28.94
N ARG A 218 -12.19 18.50 27.62
CA ARG A 218 -11.97 19.65 26.71
C ARG A 218 -12.52 19.40 25.29
N LEU A 219 -12.60 20.48 24.51
CA LEU A 219 -12.94 20.44 23.07
C LEU A 219 -11.98 19.52 22.31
N LEU A 220 -12.55 18.63 21.52
CA LEU A 220 -11.86 17.71 20.61
C LEU A 220 -12.20 18.09 19.18
N THR A 221 -11.19 18.22 18.33
CA THR A 221 -11.36 18.48 16.90
C THR A 221 -11.14 17.19 16.13
N LEU A 222 -12.09 16.86 15.26
CA LEU A 222 -12.08 15.66 14.41
C LEU A 222 -12.07 16.08 12.94
N GLU A 223 -11.34 15.33 12.13
CA GLU A 223 -11.25 15.53 10.69
C GLU A 223 -11.48 14.21 9.94
N THR A 224 -11.96 14.31 8.70
CA THR A 224 -12.30 13.14 7.87
C THR A 224 -11.85 13.34 6.43
N ASN A 225 -11.49 12.24 5.78
CA ASN A 225 -11.27 12.20 4.33
C ASN A 225 -11.57 10.80 3.75
N PHE A 226 -11.46 10.68 2.42
CA PHE A 226 -11.69 9.44 1.69
C PHE A 226 -10.38 8.73 1.25
N GLU A 227 -9.23 9.08 1.83
CA GLU A 227 -7.94 8.45 1.57
C GLU A 227 -7.81 7.13 2.35
N PHE A 228 -8.51 6.10 1.87
CA PHE A 228 -8.40 4.75 2.41
C PHE A 228 -7.28 3.99 1.70
N THR A 229 -6.18 3.69 2.40
CA THR A 229 -5.02 2.96 1.86
C THR A 229 -5.05 1.49 2.32
N GLN A 230 -4.14 0.63 1.87
CA GLN A 230 -3.87 -0.70 2.48
C GLN A 230 -2.56 -0.71 3.28
N ALA A 231 -1.66 0.24 2.99
CA ALA A 231 -0.47 0.49 3.80
C ALA A 231 -0.86 1.25 5.08
N ARG A 232 -0.32 0.83 6.22
CA ARG A 232 -0.58 1.42 7.55
C ARG A 232 0.74 1.65 8.25
N ASP A 233 0.79 2.72 9.04
CA ASP A 233 1.90 2.91 9.97
C ASP A 233 1.75 1.90 11.12
N LEU A 234 2.76 1.06 11.32
CA LEU A 234 2.82 0.11 12.42
C LEU A 234 3.00 0.80 13.77
N ALA A 235 3.57 2.02 13.79
CA ALA A 235 3.79 2.80 15.00
C ALA A 235 2.49 3.30 15.64
N GLU A 236 1.43 3.42 14.85
CA GLU A 236 0.12 3.85 15.31
C GLU A 236 -0.70 2.64 15.75
N ASN A 237 -1.09 2.59 17.04
CA ASN A 237 -2.07 1.62 17.50
C ASN A 237 -3.32 1.68 16.61
N GLY A 238 -3.85 0.52 16.24
CA GLY A 238 -4.93 0.50 15.27
C GLY A 238 -5.54 -0.88 15.07
N PHE A 239 -6.41 -0.96 14.08
CA PHE A 239 -7.12 -2.19 13.77
C PHE A 239 -7.37 -2.34 12.27
N ILE A 240 -7.58 -3.58 11.84
CA ILE A 240 -8.05 -3.97 10.51
C ILE A 240 -9.26 -4.87 10.70
N THR A 241 -10.29 -4.67 9.90
CA THR A 241 -11.47 -5.56 9.89
C THR A 241 -11.72 -6.14 8.52
N SER A 242 -12.42 -7.28 8.50
CA SER A 242 -13.15 -7.69 7.31
C SER A 242 -14.14 -6.59 6.88
N PRO A 243 -14.52 -6.54 5.60
CA PRO A 243 -15.48 -5.54 5.13
C PRO A 243 -16.85 -5.70 5.79
N GLY A 244 -17.47 -4.59 6.13
CA GLY A 244 -18.82 -4.57 6.72
C GLY A 244 -18.89 -5.01 8.17
N TRP A 245 -17.75 -5.21 8.83
CA TRP A 245 -17.70 -5.59 10.24
C TRP A 245 -18.30 -4.51 11.13
N ASN A 246 -19.24 -4.87 11.99
CA ASN A 246 -19.84 -3.97 12.98
C ASN A 246 -19.52 -4.34 14.43
N GLY A 247 -18.84 -5.47 14.65
CA GLY A 247 -18.34 -5.90 15.96
C GLY A 247 -19.38 -6.44 16.93
N CYS A 248 -20.65 -6.60 16.53
CA CYS A 248 -21.71 -6.99 17.45
C CYS A 248 -22.07 -8.48 17.34
N HIS A 249 -22.30 -9.11 18.49
CA HIS A 249 -22.80 -10.48 18.56
C HIS A 249 -24.32 -10.45 18.66
N ASN A 250 -25.02 -10.90 17.62
CA ASN A 250 -26.48 -10.96 17.70
C ASN A 250 -26.90 -12.01 18.73
N ALA A 251 -27.57 -11.58 19.80
CA ALA A 251 -28.12 -12.44 20.85
C ALA A 251 -29.07 -13.54 20.33
N ASN A 252 -29.63 -13.39 19.12
CA ASN A 252 -30.66 -14.27 18.56
C ASN A 252 -30.20 -15.18 17.40
N SER A 253 -29.01 -15.00 16.82
CA SER A 253 -28.57 -15.80 15.64
C SER A 253 -27.17 -16.40 15.71
N GLY A 254 -26.40 -16.16 16.78
CA GLY A 254 -25.16 -16.92 17.06
C GLY A 254 -24.01 -16.72 16.06
N GLY A 255 -24.03 -15.64 15.27
CA GLY A 255 -23.00 -15.31 14.27
C GLY A 255 -22.95 -13.80 13.98
N ILE A 256 -21.92 -13.39 13.24
CA ILE A 256 -21.63 -11.98 12.94
C ILE A 256 -22.41 -11.57 11.69
N GLN A 257 -23.16 -10.48 11.79
CA GLN A 257 -23.83 -9.89 10.63
C GLN A 257 -22.89 -8.86 10.00
N THR A 258 -22.78 -8.84 8.68
CA THR A 258 -21.89 -7.90 7.97
C THR A 258 -22.71 -7.00 7.07
N PHE A 259 -22.42 -5.70 7.13
CA PHE A 259 -22.98 -4.75 6.19
C PHE A 259 -22.37 -4.94 4.81
N ARG A 260 -23.16 -4.86 3.73
CA ARG A 260 -22.64 -5.14 2.39
C ARG A 260 -22.64 -3.89 1.53
N SER A 261 -21.54 -3.71 0.81
CA SER A 261 -21.40 -2.67 -0.21
C SER A 261 -20.70 -3.26 -1.44
N PRO A 262 -21.10 -2.88 -2.66
CA PRO A 262 -20.30 -3.10 -3.86
C PRO A 262 -18.85 -2.61 -3.77
N ASN A 263 -18.54 -1.65 -2.89
CA ASN A 263 -17.19 -1.12 -2.69
C ASN A 263 -16.34 -1.96 -1.72
N TYR A 264 -16.92 -3.01 -1.14
CA TYR A 264 -16.24 -3.89 -0.20
C TYR A 264 -15.63 -5.07 -0.93
N LEU A 265 -14.32 -5.25 -0.73
CA LEU A 265 -13.55 -6.34 -1.32
C LEU A 265 -13.57 -7.54 -0.36
N PRO A 266 -14.23 -8.65 -0.70
CA PRO A 266 -14.28 -9.83 0.16
C PRO A 266 -12.91 -10.53 0.29
N THR A 267 -11.96 -10.20 -0.58
CA THR A 267 -10.56 -10.65 -0.55
C THR A 267 -9.67 -9.41 -0.62
N ASP A 268 -8.75 -9.25 0.32
CA ASP A 268 -7.88 -8.07 0.40
C ASP A 268 -6.61 -8.38 1.23
N SER A 269 -5.64 -7.47 1.18
CA SER A 269 -4.42 -7.53 1.99
C SER A 269 -4.00 -6.15 2.48
N TYR A 270 -3.47 -6.10 3.68
CA TYR A 270 -2.97 -4.91 4.36
C TYR A 270 -1.51 -5.13 4.75
N PHE A 271 -0.74 -4.04 4.74
CA PHE A 271 0.66 -4.06 5.14
C PHE A 271 0.89 -2.95 6.16
N LEU A 272 1.28 -3.32 7.37
CA LEU A 272 1.69 -2.39 8.41
C LEU A 272 3.19 -2.31 8.36
N SER A 273 3.76 -1.11 8.37
CA SER A 273 5.20 -0.89 8.41
C SER A 273 5.54 0.27 9.33
N GLY A 274 6.64 0.18 10.05
CA GLY A 274 7.09 1.24 10.93
C GLY A 274 8.60 1.45 10.84
N ASP A 275 8.99 2.66 11.19
CA ASP A 275 10.35 3.17 11.06
C ASP A 275 11.33 2.68 12.15
N GLU A 276 10.79 2.03 13.19
CA GLU A 276 11.52 1.43 14.31
C GLU A 276 11.14 -0.05 14.45
N GLN A 277 11.81 -0.73 15.37
CA GLN A 277 11.34 -2.03 15.84
C GLN A 277 10.31 -1.81 16.95
N TYR A 278 9.17 -2.46 16.79
CA TYR A 278 8.07 -2.42 17.73
C TYR A 278 7.93 -3.79 18.39
N GLU A 279 7.68 -3.77 19.70
CA GLU A 279 6.96 -4.89 20.31
C GLU A 279 5.49 -4.70 19.94
N VAL A 280 4.95 -5.60 19.12
CA VAL A 280 3.58 -5.54 18.64
C VAL A 280 2.76 -6.61 19.34
N GLN A 281 1.88 -6.17 20.22
CA GLN A 281 0.86 -7.02 20.83
C GLN A 281 -0.38 -6.96 19.95
N PHE A 282 -0.95 -8.10 19.59
CA PHE A 282 -2.16 -8.12 18.76
C PHE A 282 -3.18 -9.16 19.22
N ALA A 283 -4.44 -8.84 18.93
CA ALA A 283 -5.57 -9.70 19.21
C ALA A 283 -6.48 -9.78 17.99
N VAL A 284 -7.00 -10.98 17.72
CA VAL A 284 -7.95 -11.24 16.65
C VAL A 284 -9.22 -11.82 17.25
N ILE A 285 -10.35 -11.22 16.89
CA ILE A 285 -11.68 -11.82 17.07
C ILE A 285 -12.19 -12.17 15.68
N GLN A 286 -12.63 -13.41 15.50
CA GLN A 286 -13.03 -13.93 14.20
C GLN A 286 -14.28 -14.82 14.29
N ASN A 287 -14.99 -14.90 13.17
CA ASN A 287 -16.09 -15.84 12.95
C ASN A 287 -15.87 -16.56 11.62
N PHE A 288 -15.12 -17.66 11.63
CA PHE A 288 -14.76 -18.41 10.42
C PHE A 288 -15.31 -19.84 10.43
N ASN A 289 -16.04 -20.19 9.36
CA ASN A 289 -16.31 -21.56 9.00
C ASN A 289 -15.05 -22.18 8.32
N PRO A 290 -14.95 -23.52 8.19
CA PRO A 290 -13.70 -24.20 7.83
C PRO A 290 -12.91 -23.70 6.60
N PRO A 291 -13.53 -23.25 5.49
CA PRO A 291 -12.77 -22.69 4.36
C PRO A 291 -12.20 -21.27 4.56
N HIS A 292 -12.61 -20.53 5.59
CA HIS A 292 -12.18 -19.14 5.78
C HIS A 292 -11.04 -19.04 6.79
N GLN A 293 -10.09 -18.14 6.51
CA GLN A 293 -8.98 -17.86 7.39
C GLN A 293 -8.47 -16.42 7.20
N LEU A 294 -7.78 -15.94 8.22
CA LEU A 294 -6.94 -14.74 8.16
C LEU A 294 -5.48 -15.18 8.29
N VAL A 295 -4.61 -14.63 7.45
CA VAL A 295 -3.16 -14.90 7.49
C VAL A 295 -2.47 -13.63 7.98
N ILE A 296 -1.68 -13.77 9.04
CA ILE A 296 -0.82 -12.71 9.58
C ILE A 296 0.62 -13.16 9.35
N ALA A 297 1.36 -12.40 8.55
CA ALA A 297 2.71 -12.70 8.11
C ALA A 297 3.67 -11.61 8.59
N ASP A 298 4.90 -12.03 8.86
CA ASP A 298 6.03 -11.21 9.24
C ASP A 298 7.28 -11.90 8.64
N GLU A 299 8.32 -11.17 8.27
CA GLU A 299 9.51 -11.75 7.65
C GLU A 299 10.31 -12.63 8.62
N ASP A 300 10.29 -12.31 9.91
CA ASP A 300 11.08 -12.96 10.96
C ASP A 300 10.29 -14.01 11.78
N TYR A 301 8.96 -14.07 11.62
CA TYR A 301 8.10 -15.01 12.33
C TYR A 301 7.34 -15.93 11.38
N PRO A 302 7.10 -17.20 11.77
CA PRO A 302 6.23 -18.08 11.00
C PRO A 302 4.83 -17.46 10.83
N PRO A 303 4.21 -17.58 9.63
CA PRO A 303 2.88 -17.03 9.40
C PRO A 303 1.86 -17.65 10.35
N ILE A 304 1.00 -16.80 10.89
CA ILE A 304 -0.06 -17.17 11.82
C ILE A 304 -1.36 -17.29 11.04
N PHE A 305 -1.91 -18.49 11.01
CA PHE A 305 -3.19 -18.80 10.37
C PHE A 305 -4.29 -18.77 11.42
N VAL A 306 -5.18 -17.79 11.33
CA VAL A 306 -6.34 -17.66 12.22
C VAL A 306 -7.54 -18.33 11.56
N THR A 307 -8.13 -19.32 12.24
CA THR A 307 -9.28 -20.10 11.78
C THR A 307 -10.32 -20.25 12.90
N GLY A 308 -11.52 -20.73 12.56
CA GLY A 308 -12.58 -21.02 13.54
C GLY A 308 -13.18 -19.77 14.21
N TYR A 309 -13.55 -19.91 15.49
CA TYR A 309 -14.32 -18.91 16.26
C TYR A 309 -13.65 -18.49 17.57
N VAL A 310 -12.43 -18.96 17.83
CA VAL A 310 -11.75 -18.79 19.12
C VAL A 310 -10.81 -17.59 19.04
N PRO A 311 -11.05 -16.51 19.79
CA PRO A 311 -10.18 -15.34 19.76
C PRO A 311 -8.72 -15.69 20.01
N ILE A 312 -7.82 -15.03 19.30
CA ILE A 312 -6.38 -15.22 19.41
C ILE A 312 -5.76 -13.97 20.00
N VAL A 313 -4.82 -14.14 20.92
CA VAL A 313 -3.91 -13.08 21.38
C VAL A 313 -2.51 -13.59 21.19
N SER A 314 -1.67 -12.79 20.54
CA SER A 314 -0.27 -13.10 20.27
C SER A 314 0.54 -11.82 20.21
N SER A 315 1.84 -11.96 20.01
CA SER A 315 2.75 -10.83 19.93
C SER A 315 3.93 -11.12 19.02
N PHE A 316 4.40 -10.09 18.34
CA PHE A 316 5.72 -10.02 17.76
C PHE A 316 6.60 -9.20 18.72
N LEU A 317 7.68 -9.80 19.21
CA LEU A 317 8.52 -9.15 20.24
C LEU A 317 9.44 -8.07 19.67
N SER A 318 9.64 -8.09 18.36
CA SER A 318 10.41 -7.14 17.57
C SER A 318 9.98 -7.35 16.14
N THR A 319 9.29 -6.37 15.57
CA THR A 319 9.00 -6.31 14.14
C THR A 319 8.88 -4.86 13.70
N ASN A 320 9.22 -4.59 12.45
CA ASN A 320 8.94 -3.32 11.79
C ASN A 320 7.89 -3.46 10.67
N SER A 321 7.37 -4.67 10.41
CA SER A 321 6.32 -4.86 9.42
C SER A 321 5.44 -6.08 9.65
N ILE A 322 4.15 -5.96 9.35
CA ILE A 322 3.18 -7.04 9.46
C ILE A 322 2.29 -7.05 8.22
N GLY A 323 2.26 -8.16 7.49
CA GLY A 323 1.30 -8.42 6.42
C GLY A 323 0.05 -9.10 6.96
N ILE A 324 -1.13 -8.65 6.55
CA ILE A 324 -2.42 -9.25 6.94
C ILE A 324 -3.24 -9.49 5.69
N SER A 325 -3.62 -10.73 5.40
CA SER A 325 -4.41 -11.06 4.20
C SER A 325 -5.57 -12.01 4.50
N TYR A 326 -6.66 -11.84 3.77
CA TYR A 326 -7.85 -12.68 3.85
C TYR A 326 -8.49 -12.88 2.49
N ALA A 327 -9.26 -13.95 2.36
CA ALA A 327 -10.02 -14.25 1.15
C ALA A 327 -11.44 -14.70 1.47
N ASP A 328 -12.37 -14.40 0.56
CA ASP A 328 -13.77 -14.85 0.58
C ASP A 328 -14.57 -14.44 1.84
N MET A 329 -14.29 -13.27 2.43
CA MET A 329 -15.04 -12.75 3.58
C MET A 329 -16.43 -12.26 3.16
N THR A 330 -17.31 -13.21 2.88
CA THR A 330 -18.72 -13.00 2.51
C THR A 330 -19.67 -13.61 3.53
N GLY A 331 -20.90 -13.13 3.59
CA GLY A 331 -21.91 -13.69 4.49
C GLY A 331 -21.65 -13.33 5.95
N ASP A 332 -21.68 -14.33 6.84
CA ASP A 332 -21.46 -14.17 8.28
C ASP A 332 -19.98 -14.27 8.68
N GLN A 333 -19.08 -14.36 7.71
CA GLN A 333 -17.64 -14.47 7.93
C GLN A 333 -17.02 -13.11 8.19
N GLY A 334 -16.15 -13.02 9.18
CA GLY A 334 -15.46 -11.76 9.44
C GLY A 334 -14.45 -11.82 10.57
N PHE A 335 -13.70 -10.73 10.71
CA PHE A 335 -12.74 -10.57 11.78
C PHE A 335 -12.48 -9.10 12.12
N ILE A 336 -11.90 -8.89 13.29
CA ILE A 336 -11.15 -7.69 13.66
C ILE A 336 -9.79 -8.09 14.22
N PHE A 337 -8.73 -7.58 13.59
CA PHE A 337 -7.35 -7.61 14.08
C PHE A 337 -7.07 -6.26 14.75
N ARG A 338 -6.70 -6.26 16.03
CA ARG A 338 -6.26 -5.08 16.78
C ARG A 338 -4.79 -5.25 17.12
N HIS A 339 -4.02 -4.18 17.00
CA HIS A 339 -2.63 -4.17 17.41
C HIS A 339 -2.30 -2.93 18.23
N GLU A 340 -1.38 -3.13 19.16
CA GLU A 340 -0.73 -2.08 19.92
C GLU A 340 0.78 -2.24 19.71
N ALA A 341 1.40 -1.18 19.21
CA ALA A 341 2.82 -1.15 18.93
C ALA A 341 3.51 -0.28 19.98
N SER A 342 4.47 -0.88 20.68
CA SER A 342 5.31 -0.16 21.62
C SER A 342 6.70 0.01 21.01
N PRO A 343 7.12 1.26 20.67
CA PRO A 343 8.47 1.50 20.18
C PRO A 343 9.47 1.09 21.25
N ILE A 344 10.45 0.28 20.87
CA ILE A 344 11.43 -0.23 21.82
C ILE A 344 12.44 0.91 22.12
N PRO A 345 12.47 1.52 23.34
CA PRO A 345 12.98 2.88 23.53
C PRO A 345 14.46 3.10 23.21
N THR A 346 14.75 4.23 22.56
CA THR A 346 16.07 4.86 22.36
C THR A 346 16.27 6.11 23.27
N THR A 347 17.48 6.42 23.76
CA THR A 347 17.77 7.40 24.86
C THR A 347 18.71 8.47 24.33
N THR A 348 18.16 9.69 24.34
CA THR A 348 18.59 11.06 23.95
C THR A 348 19.95 11.55 24.52
N ALA A 349 20.65 12.57 23.99
CA ALA A 349 20.19 13.91 23.53
C ALA A 349 21.24 14.85 22.84
N LYS A 350 20.73 15.66 21.88
CA LYS A 350 21.04 17.02 21.29
C LYS A 350 21.60 18.16 22.19
N PRO A 351 22.12 19.38 21.74
CA PRO A 351 22.44 20.02 20.40
C PRO A 351 23.68 21.05 20.22
N VAL A 352 23.88 21.66 19.01
CA VAL A 352 24.20 23.13 18.66
C VAL A 352 25.54 23.60 17.92
N THR A 353 25.47 23.77 16.57
CA THR A 353 25.58 24.98 15.63
C THR A 353 26.86 25.81 15.21
N LYS A 354 26.96 26.04 13.84
CA LYS A 354 27.44 27.19 12.96
C LYS A 354 28.80 27.02 12.20
N THR A 355 29.05 27.30 10.89
CA THR A 355 28.37 27.98 9.72
C THR A 355 29.15 27.86 8.36
N THR A 356 28.44 27.53 7.24
CA THR A 356 28.51 27.94 5.76
C THR A 356 29.78 27.77 4.84
N PRO A 357 29.67 27.69 3.47
CA PRO A 357 28.82 26.88 2.53
C PRO A 357 29.50 26.24 1.25
N LYS A 358 28.89 25.12 0.79
CA LYS A 358 28.58 24.59 -0.60
C LYS A 358 29.63 24.01 -1.58
N ALA A 359 29.52 22.70 -1.86
CA ALA A 359 29.35 22.06 -3.19
C ALA A 359 28.71 20.65 -3.04
N PRO A 360 27.85 20.17 -3.97
CA PRO A 360 27.10 18.93 -3.84
C PRO A 360 27.98 17.71 -4.14
N VAL A 361 27.83 16.61 -3.39
CA VAL A 361 28.39 15.30 -3.76
C VAL A 361 27.21 14.36 -3.97
N THR A 362 27.08 13.88 -5.21
CA THR A 362 26.08 12.88 -5.61
C THR A 362 26.46 11.53 -5.03
N ASP A 363 25.61 11.04 -4.14
CA ASP A 363 25.71 9.74 -3.47
C ASP A 363 25.05 8.65 -4.33
N ASN A 364 25.48 8.55 -5.60
CA ASN A 364 24.88 7.67 -6.60
C ASN A 364 25.61 6.32 -6.62
N TYR A 365 25.00 5.29 -6.06
CA TYR A 365 25.45 3.89 -6.13
C TYR A 365 25.17 3.27 -7.50
N CYS A 366 24.08 3.70 -8.15
CA CYS A 366 23.65 3.22 -9.45
C CYS A 366 23.23 4.42 -10.30
N ASN A 367 24.10 4.85 -11.22
CA ASN A 367 23.79 5.92 -12.18
C ASN A 367 23.46 5.31 -13.54
N CYS A 368 22.25 5.55 -14.03
CA CYS A 368 21.83 5.17 -15.38
C CYS A 368 21.54 6.41 -16.24
N GLY A 369 21.93 7.60 -15.79
CA GLY A 369 21.71 8.86 -16.46
C GLY A 369 22.45 8.99 -17.79
N LEU A 370 21.94 9.87 -18.65
CA LEU A 370 22.61 10.29 -19.88
C LEU A 370 22.96 11.78 -19.78
N VAL A 371 24.18 12.15 -20.16
CA VAL A 371 24.61 13.54 -20.33
C VAL A 371 24.91 13.79 -21.80
N ASP A 372 24.23 14.77 -22.38
CA ASP A 372 24.32 15.11 -23.81
C ASP A 372 24.10 13.92 -24.76
N GLY A 373 23.27 12.95 -24.34
CA GLY A 373 22.96 11.74 -25.11
C GLY A 373 24.05 10.67 -25.06
N TRP A 374 24.95 10.70 -24.07
CA TRP A 374 25.96 9.67 -23.81
C TRP A 374 25.86 9.17 -22.36
N LEU A 375 26.41 7.98 -22.09
CA LEU A 375 26.45 7.37 -20.76
C LEU A 375 27.22 8.30 -19.79
N ASP A 376 26.62 8.60 -18.64
CA ASP A 376 27.15 9.51 -17.63
C ASP A 376 27.92 8.76 -16.54
N ASP A 377 29.21 8.56 -16.74
CA ASP A 377 30.09 7.88 -15.77
C ASP A 377 29.64 6.45 -15.38
N TRP A 378 29.03 5.70 -16.32
CA TRP A 378 28.71 4.26 -16.17
C TRP A 378 28.98 3.45 -17.46
N ASP A 379 29.21 2.14 -17.32
CA ASP A 379 29.58 1.24 -18.41
C ASP A 379 28.49 0.18 -18.66
N ALA A 380 27.92 0.21 -19.86
CA ALA A 380 26.88 -0.74 -20.29
C ALA A 380 27.35 -2.21 -20.30
N SER A 381 28.66 -2.45 -20.39
CA SER A 381 29.23 -3.79 -20.39
C SER A 381 29.18 -4.47 -19.01
N GLU A 382 28.97 -3.69 -17.95
CA GLU A 382 28.82 -4.20 -16.57
C GLU A 382 27.39 -4.65 -16.24
N ILE A 383 26.43 -4.44 -17.14
CA ILE A 383 25.08 -4.98 -17.00
C ILE A 383 25.13 -6.52 -17.07
N TRP A 384 24.58 -7.19 -16.07
CA TRP A 384 24.70 -8.64 -15.86
C TRP A 384 23.35 -9.29 -15.59
N VAL A 385 22.54 -9.38 -16.64
CA VAL A 385 21.16 -9.90 -16.59
C VAL A 385 21.00 -11.18 -17.40
N ASP A 386 19.93 -11.93 -17.13
CA ASP A 386 19.42 -12.92 -18.05
C ASP A 386 18.25 -12.31 -18.82
N LEU A 387 18.51 -11.89 -20.05
CA LEU A 387 17.55 -11.21 -20.91
C LEU A 387 16.96 -12.19 -21.92
N VAL A 388 15.65 -12.37 -21.94
CA VAL A 388 14.94 -13.07 -23.01
C VAL A 388 14.11 -12.08 -23.79
N VAL A 389 14.49 -11.87 -25.04
CA VAL A 389 13.77 -11.02 -25.98
C VAL A 389 12.67 -11.84 -26.65
N ILE A 390 11.43 -11.37 -26.57
CA ILE A 390 10.33 -11.86 -27.40
C ILE A 390 10.11 -10.86 -28.51
N LEU A 391 10.45 -11.25 -29.74
CA LEU A 391 10.35 -10.43 -30.93
C LEU A 391 9.13 -10.86 -31.75
N ASP A 392 8.15 -9.98 -31.84
CA ASP A 392 7.02 -10.13 -32.76
C ASP A 392 7.53 -10.12 -34.22
N THR A 393 7.22 -11.17 -34.97
CA THR A 393 7.57 -11.31 -36.38
C THR A 393 6.33 -11.39 -37.28
N SER A 394 5.16 -11.05 -36.75
CA SER A 394 3.91 -11.09 -37.49
C SER A 394 3.79 -9.95 -38.50
N ALA A 395 2.69 -9.93 -39.26
CA ALA A 395 2.44 -8.92 -40.28
C ALA A 395 2.23 -7.52 -39.69
N SER A 396 1.86 -7.40 -38.41
CA SER A 396 1.66 -6.11 -37.71
C SER A 396 2.97 -5.32 -37.53
N MET A 397 4.09 -6.02 -37.46
CA MET A 397 5.43 -5.42 -37.31
C MET A 397 6.01 -4.88 -38.63
N GLY A 398 5.27 -4.95 -39.74
CA GLY A 398 5.59 -4.26 -40.99
C GLY A 398 7.08 -4.13 -41.34
N GLY A 399 7.54 -2.88 -41.50
CA GLY A 399 8.96 -2.53 -41.67
C GLY A 399 9.69 -2.34 -40.34
N GLU A 400 8.94 -2.20 -39.25
CA GLU A 400 9.38 -2.01 -37.87
C GLU A 400 10.16 -3.22 -37.35
N LEU A 401 9.95 -4.42 -37.92
CA LEU A 401 10.75 -5.61 -37.60
C LEU A 401 12.25 -5.42 -37.85
N GLU A 402 12.63 -4.76 -38.94
CA GLU A 402 14.05 -4.52 -39.23
C GLU A 402 14.64 -3.45 -38.29
N GLU A 403 13.82 -2.46 -37.90
CA GLU A 403 14.19 -1.48 -36.86
C GLU A 403 14.39 -2.15 -35.51
N ALA A 404 13.46 -3.03 -35.09
CA ALA A 404 13.57 -3.80 -33.85
C ALA A 404 14.82 -4.70 -33.85
N LYS A 405 15.12 -5.39 -34.96
CA LYS A 405 16.34 -6.20 -35.11
C LYS A 405 17.61 -5.35 -34.99
N SER A 406 17.64 -4.19 -35.67
CA SER A 406 18.77 -3.26 -35.60
C SER A 406 18.95 -2.67 -34.20
N LEU A 407 17.85 -2.33 -33.53
CA LEU A 407 17.85 -1.82 -32.16
C LEU A 407 18.46 -2.86 -31.21
N LEU A 408 17.95 -4.09 -31.28
CA LEU A 408 18.42 -5.24 -30.49
C LEU A 408 19.92 -5.45 -30.67
N THR A 409 20.41 -5.61 -31.91
CA THR A 409 21.83 -5.84 -32.15
C THR A 409 22.69 -4.66 -31.69
N SER A 410 22.19 -3.42 -31.84
CA SER A 410 22.91 -2.20 -31.43
C SER A 410 23.13 -2.13 -29.92
N PHE A 411 22.07 -2.27 -29.10
CA PHE A 411 22.27 -2.17 -27.65
C PHE A 411 22.96 -3.42 -27.07
N ILE A 412 22.71 -4.60 -27.63
CA ILE A 412 23.41 -5.83 -27.22
C ILE A 412 24.92 -5.70 -27.46
N SER A 413 25.34 -5.00 -28.51
CA SER A 413 26.76 -4.77 -28.80
C SER A 413 27.49 -3.92 -27.73
N LEU A 414 26.74 -3.17 -26.92
CA LEU A 414 27.27 -2.38 -25.81
C LEU A 414 27.39 -3.21 -24.51
N MET A 415 26.71 -4.35 -24.45
CA MET A 415 26.71 -5.23 -23.29
C MET A 415 27.78 -6.31 -23.43
N SER A 416 28.31 -6.78 -22.30
CA SER A 416 29.20 -7.94 -22.28
C SER A 416 28.37 -9.23 -22.36
N THR A 417 28.65 -10.07 -23.37
CA THR A 417 28.11 -11.44 -23.47
C THR A 417 29.21 -12.50 -23.32
N ASP A 418 30.42 -12.08 -22.97
CA ASP A 418 31.56 -12.98 -22.80
C ASP A 418 31.44 -13.70 -21.45
N THR A 419 31.20 -15.01 -21.51
CA THR A 419 31.10 -15.85 -20.30
C THR A 419 32.38 -15.91 -19.47
N ALA A 420 33.50 -15.40 -19.97
CA ALA A 420 34.75 -15.25 -19.24
C ALA A 420 34.91 -13.89 -18.54
N ALA A 421 34.06 -12.90 -18.84
CA ALA A 421 34.06 -11.61 -18.17
C ALA A 421 33.49 -11.71 -16.75
N GLU A 422 33.88 -10.77 -15.89
CA GLU A 422 33.42 -10.70 -14.50
C GLU A 422 31.91 -10.41 -14.43
N PHE A 423 31.46 -9.42 -15.20
CA PHE A 423 30.06 -9.13 -15.46
C PHE A 423 29.74 -9.45 -16.91
N TYR A 424 28.69 -10.24 -17.11
CA TYR A 424 28.18 -10.56 -18.44
C TYR A 424 26.69 -10.85 -18.39
N SER A 425 26.00 -10.60 -19.49
CA SER A 425 24.60 -10.90 -19.69
C SER A 425 24.43 -12.13 -20.58
N ARG A 426 23.37 -12.90 -20.33
CA ARG A 426 22.94 -14.00 -21.20
C ARG A 426 21.70 -13.58 -21.94
N ILE A 427 21.73 -13.73 -23.26
CA ILE A 427 20.66 -13.21 -24.10
C ILE A 427 20.02 -14.34 -24.88
N GLY A 428 18.73 -14.52 -24.67
CA GLY A 428 17.86 -15.38 -25.44
C GLY A 428 16.98 -14.55 -26.36
N VAL A 429 16.63 -15.11 -27.52
CA VAL A 429 15.73 -14.46 -28.48
C VAL A 429 14.72 -15.48 -28.97
N ILE A 430 13.45 -15.11 -28.86
CA ILE A 430 12.29 -15.87 -29.33
C ILE A 430 11.64 -15.03 -30.43
N ALA A 431 11.57 -15.56 -31.65
CA ALA A 431 10.75 -15.00 -32.70
C ALA A 431 9.35 -15.59 -32.62
N VAL A 432 8.33 -14.74 -32.51
CA VAL A 432 6.93 -15.17 -32.38
C VAL A 432 6.08 -14.73 -33.57
N SER A 433 5.30 -15.66 -34.10
CA SER A 433 4.26 -15.45 -35.11
C SER A 433 3.11 -16.41 -34.83
N ASP A 434 2.65 -17.17 -35.83
CA ASP A 434 1.86 -18.39 -35.66
C ASP A 434 2.69 -19.57 -35.12
N THR A 435 4.01 -19.38 -35.01
CA THR A 435 4.97 -20.34 -34.43
C THR A 435 5.85 -19.67 -33.39
N ILE A 436 6.43 -20.49 -32.50
CA ILE A 436 7.44 -20.07 -31.51
C ILE A 436 8.79 -20.60 -31.95
N GLU A 437 9.68 -19.71 -32.40
CA GLU A 437 11.04 -20.06 -32.80
C GLU A 437 12.04 -19.53 -31.77
N VAL A 438 12.74 -20.44 -31.09
CA VAL A 438 13.87 -20.07 -30.22
C VAL A 438 15.09 -19.86 -31.12
N VAL A 439 15.42 -18.59 -31.38
CA VAL A 439 16.56 -18.18 -32.22
C VAL A 439 17.86 -18.33 -31.43
N TYR A 440 17.86 -17.87 -30.19
CA TYR A 440 18.96 -18.00 -29.23
C TYR A 440 18.42 -18.43 -27.87
N ASN A 441 19.10 -19.37 -27.23
CA ASN A 441 18.75 -19.90 -25.91
C ASN A 441 19.80 -19.45 -24.89
N LEU A 442 19.64 -18.22 -24.39
CA LEU A 442 20.55 -17.56 -23.44
C LEU A 442 22.04 -17.63 -23.86
N ASN A 443 22.30 -17.57 -25.16
CA ASN A 443 23.61 -17.79 -25.76
C ASN A 443 23.91 -16.85 -26.96
N MET A 444 23.12 -15.81 -27.17
CA MET A 444 23.43 -14.78 -28.17
C MET A 444 24.65 -13.97 -27.73
N SER A 445 25.55 -13.67 -28.68
CA SER A 445 26.73 -12.83 -28.48
C SER A 445 26.61 -11.48 -29.21
N SER A 446 27.50 -10.53 -28.88
CA SER A 446 27.60 -9.25 -29.61
C SER A 446 28.00 -9.38 -31.09
N THR A 447 28.49 -10.56 -31.52
CA THR A 447 28.83 -10.85 -32.92
C THR A 447 27.74 -11.56 -33.70
N ASP A 448 26.68 -11.98 -33.01
CA ASP A 448 25.53 -12.62 -33.61
C ASP A 448 24.60 -11.61 -34.28
N SER A 449 23.78 -12.09 -35.22
CA SER A 449 22.84 -11.25 -35.97
C SER A 449 21.46 -11.90 -36.02
N LEU A 450 20.44 -11.07 -36.21
CA LEU A 450 19.05 -11.52 -36.35
C LEU A 450 18.62 -11.59 -37.83
N ASP A 451 19.56 -11.56 -38.78
CA ASP A 451 19.29 -11.55 -40.22
C ASP A 451 18.50 -12.78 -40.70
N SER A 452 18.62 -13.90 -39.99
CA SER A 452 17.86 -15.14 -40.26
C SER A 452 16.37 -15.00 -39.90
N VAL A 453 16.03 -14.10 -38.98
CA VAL A 453 14.67 -13.84 -38.52
C VAL A 453 13.91 -13.07 -39.60
N LYS A 454 12.77 -13.64 -40.03
CA LYS A 454 11.96 -13.13 -41.13
C LYS A 454 10.54 -12.85 -40.65
N GLN A 455 9.93 -11.85 -41.29
CA GLN A 455 8.51 -11.59 -41.08
C GLN A 455 7.64 -12.72 -41.65
N HIS A 456 6.66 -13.11 -40.85
CA HIS A 456 5.59 -14.01 -41.20
C HIS A 456 4.33 -13.23 -41.57
N LYS A 457 3.64 -13.64 -42.63
CA LYS A 457 2.42 -12.98 -43.12
C LYS A 457 1.17 -13.46 -42.37
N VAL A 458 1.19 -13.33 -41.05
CA VAL A 458 0.12 -13.74 -40.15
C VAL A 458 -0.31 -12.58 -39.27
N ASP A 459 -1.61 -12.48 -38.99
CA ASP A 459 -2.20 -11.34 -38.25
C ASP A 459 -2.36 -11.59 -36.75
N LYS A 460 -1.95 -12.77 -36.27
CA LYS A 460 -2.11 -13.18 -34.86
C LYS A 460 -0.85 -13.87 -34.36
N ILE A 461 -0.51 -13.59 -33.11
CA ILE A 461 0.61 -14.17 -32.39
C ILE A 461 0.15 -14.91 -31.13
N ASP A 462 0.85 -15.97 -30.76
CA ASP A 462 0.63 -16.69 -29.50
C ASP A 462 1.59 -16.17 -28.42
N VAL A 463 1.22 -15.04 -27.81
CA VAL A 463 2.02 -14.39 -26.75
C VAL A 463 2.21 -15.31 -25.55
N GLY A 464 1.18 -16.07 -25.17
CA GLY A 464 1.25 -17.01 -24.06
C GLY A 464 2.28 -18.10 -24.26
N ALA A 465 2.31 -18.71 -25.45
CA ALA A 465 3.31 -19.71 -25.79
C ALA A 465 4.74 -19.12 -25.82
N ALA A 466 4.90 -17.88 -26.30
CA ALA A 466 6.19 -17.18 -26.29
C ALA A 466 6.70 -16.94 -24.85
N PHE A 467 5.83 -16.50 -23.94
CA PHE A 467 6.18 -16.33 -22.52
C PHE A 467 6.54 -17.67 -21.87
N GLN A 468 5.79 -18.74 -22.13
CA GLN A 468 6.12 -20.06 -21.61
C GLN A 468 7.47 -20.58 -22.11
N ALA A 469 7.82 -20.30 -23.37
CA ALA A 469 9.15 -20.60 -23.90
C ALA A 469 10.24 -19.79 -23.19
N ALA A 470 10.00 -18.51 -22.88
CA ALA A 470 10.92 -17.69 -22.10
C ALA A 470 11.14 -18.23 -20.69
N LEU A 471 10.07 -18.60 -19.99
CA LEU A 471 10.15 -19.20 -18.64
C LEU A 471 10.89 -20.55 -18.66
N THR A 472 10.65 -21.37 -19.68
CA THR A 472 11.38 -22.62 -19.89
C THR A 472 12.86 -22.34 -20.13
N MET A 473 13.21 -21.31 -20.88
CA MET A 473 14.59 -20.89 -21.13
C MET A 473 15.33 -20.53 -19.84
N PHE A 474 14.69 -19.74 -18.98
CA PHE A 474 15.20 -19.41 -17.65
C PHE A 474 15.38 -20.63 -16.75
N ALA A 475 14.44 -21.58 -16.82
CA ALA A 475 14.48 -22.82 -16.07
C ALA A 475 15.55 -23.80 -16.61
N ASP A 476 15.75 -23.91 -17.93
CA ASP A 476 16.80 -24.74 -18.53
C ASP A 476 18.20 -24.18 -18.24
N GLY A 477 18.30 -22.85 -18.14
CA GLY A 477 19.47 -22.13 -17.64
C GLY A 477 19.82 -22.40 -16.16
N SER A 478 19.03 -23.20 -15.43
CA SER A 478 19.18 -23.53 -13.99
C SER A 478 20.36 -24.44 -13.63
N LYS A 479 21.14 -24.92 -14.61
CA LYS A 479 22.49 -25.48 -14.36
C LYS A 479 23.49 -24.35 -14.02
N ARG A 480 23.12 -23.47 -13.09
CA ARG A 480 23.79 -22.21 -12.78
C ARG A 480 25.15 -22.46 -12.14
N GLN A 481 26.10 -21.60 -12.47
CA GLN A 481 27.28 -21.37 -11.63
C GLN A 481 26.83 -20.45 -10.49
N SER A 482 27.22 -20.77 -9.25
CA SER A 482 26.69 -20.15 -8.03
C SER A 482 26.86 -18.62 -7.91
N TYR A 483 27.73 -18.00 -8.72
CA TYR A 483 27.89 -16.54 -8.70
C TYR A 483 26.80 -15.81 -9.50
N ARG A 484 26.04 -16.50 -10.36
CA ARG A 484 24.95 -15.92 -11.17
C ARG A 484 23.57 -16.13 -10.57
N ASP A 485 23.48 -16.68 -9.36
CA ASP A 485 22.19 -16.95 -8.71
C ASP A 485 21.35 -15.69 -8.51
N ASN A 486 21.97 -14.50 -8.57
CA ASN A 486 21.33 -13.20 -8.37
C ASN A 486 21.16 -12.38 -9.66
N ALA A 487 21.49 -12.90 -10.84
CA ALA A 487 21.26 -12.15 -12.09
C ALA A 487 19.75 -11.99 -12.32
N LYS A 488 19.28 -10.75 -12.51
CA LYS A 488 17.85 -10.47 -12.75
C LYS A 488 17.41 -11.12 -14.05
N GLN A 489 16.23 -11.71 -14.02
CA GLN A 489 15.59 -12.32 -15.19
C GLN A 489 14.65 -11.29 -15.81
N ILE A 490 14.86 -10.98 -17.08
CA ILE A 490 14.14 -9.94 -17.80
C ILE A 490 13.53 -10.52 -19.06
N VAL A 491 12.22 -10.36 -19.23
CA VAL A 491 11.55 -10.58 -20.52
C VAL A 491 11.41 -9.22 -21.20
N TYR A 492 12.04 -9.02 -22.35
CA TYR A 492 11.86 -7.83 -23.16
C TYR A 492 10.99 -8.14 -24.37
N TYR A 493 9.76 -7.67 -24.35
CA TYR A 493 8.75 -7.93 -25.36
C TYR A 493 8.62 -6.73 -26.33
N LEU A 494 8.95 -6.98 -27.60
CA LEU A 494 8.89 -6.02 -28.71
C LEU A 494 7.75 -6.42 -29.63
N THR A 495 6.69 -5.62 -29.69
CA THR A 495 5.47 -5.97 -30.43
C THR A 495 4.71 -4.75 -30.93
N ASN A 496 3.84 -4.97 -31.92
CA ASN A 496 2.79 -4.05 -32.36
C ASN A 496 1.43 -4.76 -32.34
N SER A 497 1.32 -5.81 -31.52
CA SER A 497 0.17 -6.71 -31.49
C SER A 497 -0.40 -6.77 -30.07
N ALA A 498 -1.73 -6.66 -29.96
CA ALA A 498 -2.43 -6.82 -28.70
C ALA A 498 -2.14 -8.20 -28.07
N PRO A 499 -2.01 -8.28 -26.73
CA PRO A 499 -1.77 -9.55 -26.07
C PRO A 499 -2.98 -10.45 -26.22
N GLY A 500 -2.73 -11.72 -26.58
CA GLY A 500 -3.77 -12.75 -26.60
C GLY A 500 -4.32 -13.06 -25.20
N ALA A 501 -5.38 -13.86 -25.13
CA ALA A 501 -6.10 -14.11 -23.87
C ALA A 501 -5.42 -15.09 -22.89
N ASN A 502 -4.30 -15.73 -23.26
CA ASN A 502 -3.64 -16.77 -22.46
C ASN A 502 -2.27 -16.28 -21.99
N MET A 503 -2.14 -15.97 -20.69
CA MET A 503 -0.94 -15.36 -20.08
C MET A 503 -0.52 -16.09 -18.80
N ASN A 504 -0.64 -17.42 -18.79
CA ASN A 504 -0.27 -18.24 -17.63
C ASN A 504 1.21 -18.01 -17.26
N GLY A 505 1.51 -17.90 -15.97
CA GLY A 505 2.88 -17.77 -15.45
C GLY A 505 3.51 -16.38 -15.57
N VAL A 506 2.87 -15.42 -16.24
CA VAL A 506 3.34 -14.02 -16.33
C VAL A 506 3.34 -13.35 -14.95
N GLU A 507 2.25 -13.48 -14.20
CA GLU A 507 2.15 -12.91 -12.85
C GLU A 507 3.09 -13.62 -11.86
N ASP A 508 3.25 -14.94 -11.97
CA ASP A 508 4.16 -15.71 -11.13
C ASP A 508 5.63 -15.28 -11.38
N PHE A 509 5.98 -14.99 -12.64
CA PHE A 509 7.30 -14.48 -13.00
C PHE A 509 7.57 -13.10 -12.40
N LYS A 510 6.62 -12.17 -12.51
CA LYS A 510 6.72 -10.85 -11.86
C LYS A 510 6.85 -10.96 -10.34
N THR A 511 6.02 -11.81 -9.72
CA THR A 511 6.04 -12.06 -8.27
C THR A 511 7.35 -12.68 -7.79
N SER A 512 8.05 -13.41 -8.67
CA SER A 512 9.37 -14.01 -8.37
C SER A 512 10.55 -13.04 -8.56
N GLY A 513 10.28 -11.75 -8.79
CA GLY A 513 11.29 -10.72 -9.04
C GLY A 513 11.77 -10.62 -10.48
N GLY A 514 11.08 -11.28 -11.42
CA GLY A 514 11.29 -11.12 -12.85
C GLY A 514 10.72 -9.80 -13.37
N ILE A 515 11.38 -9.20 -14.36
CA ILE A 515 10.98 -7.92 -14.94
C ILE A 515 10.46 -8.15 -16.35
N ILE A 516 9.29 -7.59 -16.68
CA ILE A 516 8.74 -7.60 -18.04
C ILE A 516 8.80 -6.19 -18.58
N ILE A 517 9.66 -5.97 -19.57
CA ILE A 517 9.76 -4.74 -20.34
C ILE A 517 8.90 -4.91 -21.58
N VAL A 518 8.00 -3.96 -21.85
CA VAL A 518 7.18 -3.99 -23.07
C VAL A 518 7.44 -2.72 -23.87
N ASN A 519 7.84 -2.88 -25.12
CA ASN A 519 7.94 -1.81 -26.10
C ASN A 519 6.92 -2.03 -27.21
N ASP A 520 5.89 -1.18 -27.20
CA ASP A 520 4.77 -1.16 -28.14
C ASP A 520 5.12 -0.27 -29.34
N PHE A 521 5.35 -0.86 -30.52
CA PHE A 521 5.70 -0.14 -31.75
C PHE A 521 4.48 0.56 -32.35
N VAL A 522 4.05 1.65 -31.70
CA VAL A 522 2.90 2.45 -32.12
C VAL A 522 3.27 3.28 -33.36
N ILE A 523 2.52 3.11 -34.46
CA ILE A 523 2.64 3.96 -35.66
C ILE A 523 2.27 5.41 -35.29
N GLU A 524 2.95 6.42 -35.87
CA GLU A 524 2.70 7.84 -35.61
C GLU A 524 1.19 8.21 -35.64
N GLY A 525 0.64 8.60 -34.48
CA GLY A 525 -0.78 8.91 -34.30
C GLY A 525 -1.67 7.75 -33.77
N GLY A 526 -1.08 6.59 -33.46
CA GLY A 526 -1.75 5.45 -32.83
C GLY A 526 -1.92 5.59 -31.30
N VAL A 527 -2.66 4.66 -30.70
CA VAL A 527 -2.90 4.59 -29.26
C VAL A 527 -2.31 3.29 -28.73
N ALA A 528 -1.55 3.39 -27.64
CA ALA A 528 -0.95 2.26 -26.93
C ALA A 528 -1.98 1.22 -26.50
N ASP A 529 -1.63 -0.06 -26.58
CA ASP A 529 -2.54 -1.14 -26.20
C ASP A 529 -2.60 -1.31 -24.66
N ALA A 530 -3.81 -1.15 -24.09
CA ALA A 530 -4.03 -1.24 -22.65
C ALA A 530 -3.76 -2.65 -22.07
N GLY A 531 -3.81 -3.70 -22.90
CA GLY A 531 -3.41 -5.04 -22.52
C GLY A 531 -1.89 -5.18 -22.40
N LEU A 532 -1.13 -4.57 -23.32
CA LEU A 532 0.34 -4.55 -23.25
C LEU A 532 0.83 -3.77 -22.02
N MET A 533 0.15 -2.69 -21.65
CA MET A 533 0.44 -1.95 -20.44
C MET A 533 0.25 -2.77 -19.15
N LYS A 534 -0.73 -3.70 -19.10
CA LYS A 534 -0.93 -4.61 -17.95
C LYS A 534 0.10 -5.74 -17.90
N LEU A 535 0.66 -6.08 -19.05
CA LEU A 535 1.64 -7.15 -19.18
C LEU A 535 3.02 -6.73 -18.64
N ALA A 536 3.39 -5.46 -18.84
CA ALA A 536 4.62 -4.90 -18.33
C ALA A 536 4.69 -4.94 -16.79
N SER A 537 5.91 -5.02 -16.26
CA SER A 537 6.18 -4.69 -14.85
C SER A 537 5.95 -3.19 -14.62
N ASP A 538 5.67 -2.81 -13.38
CA ASP A 538 5.41 -1.41 -13.01
C ASP A 538 6.52 -0.50 -13.54
N ASN A 539 6.13 0.58 -14.22
CA ASN A 539 7.01 1.57 -14.86
C ASN A 539 7.87 1.07 -16.04
N PHE A 540 7.68 -0.16 -16.55
CA PHE A 540 8.43 -0.76 -17.68
C PHE A 540 7.63 -0.91 -19.00
N PHE A 541 6.61 -0.07 -19.21
CA PHE A 541 5.86 0.01 -20.47
C PHE A 541 6.28 1.23 -21.29
N PHE A 542 6.55 1.05 -22.58
CA PHE A 542 7.05 2.09 -23.47
C PHE A 542 6.43 2.03 -24.86
N THR A 543 6.39 3.17 -25.55
CA THR A 543 5.91 3.29 -26.95
C THR A 543 6.95 3.90 -27.89
N ASP A 544 8.10 4.32 -27.36
CA ASP A 544 9.10 5.19 -28.02
C ASP A 544 10.55 4.69 -27.84
N LEU A 545 10.77 3.55 -27.16
CA LEU A 545 12.12 3.01 -26.96
C LEU A 545 12.81 2.62 -28.28
N SER A 546 12.09 2.56 -29.40
CA SER A 546 12.68 2.34 -30.73
C SER A 546 13.47 3.52 -31.27
N GLU A 547 13.30 4.75 -30.76
CA GLU A 547 13.94 5.95 -31.30
C GLU A 547 15.42 6.08 -30.90
N ASN A 548 15.82 5.52 -29.74
CA ASN A 548 17.18 5.63 -29.24
C ASN A 548 17.65 4.33 -28.56
N TYR A 549 18.64 3.67 -29.15
CA TYR A 549 19.23 2.45 -28.56
C TYR A 549 19.85 2.71 -27.18
N LEU A 550 20.34 3.92 -26.88
CA LEU A 550 20.87 4.25 -25.56
C LEU A 550 19.78 4.26 -24.48
N SER A 551 18.55 4.67 -24.82
CA SER A 551 17.41 4.58 -23.90
C SER A 551 17.09 3.14 -23.50
N ASN A 552 17.34 2.16 -24.38
CA ASN A 552 17.16 0.74 -24.05
C ASN A 552 18.21 0.27 -23.04
N VAL A 553 19.46 0.70 -23.21
CA VAL A 553 20.54 0.40 -22.26
C VAL A 553 20.24 1.05 -20.91
N VAL A 554 19.70 2.27 -20.87
CA VAL A 554 19.28 2.94 -19.63
C VAL A 554 18.23 2.11 -18.89
N VAL A 555 17.18 1.64 -19.57
CA VAL A 555 16.12 0.82 -18.94
C VAL A 555 16.69 -0.51 -18.40
N LEU A 556 17.62 -1.13 -19.13
CA LEU A 556 18.31 -2.34 -18.66
C LEU A 556 19.26 -2.05 -17.49
N CYS A 557 19.93 -0.90 -17.49
CA CYS A 557 20.72 -0.44 -16.36
C CYS A 557 19.85 -0.26 -15.11
N GLU A 558 18.71 0.42 -15.25
CA GLU A 558 17.78 0.65 -14.14
C GLU A 558 17.24 -0.69 -13.59
N ALA A 559 16.91 -1.64 -14.46
CA ALA A 559 16.52 -3.01 -14.08
C ALA A 559 17.68 -3.81 -13.44
N ASN A 560 18.93 -3.49 -13.79
CA ASN A 560 20.15 -4.08 -13.24
C ASN A 560 20.60 -3.40 -11.93
N CYS A 561 19.96 -2.31 -11.53
CA CYS A 561 20.23 -1.58 -10.30
C CYS A 561 19.42 -2.14 -9.13
N PHE A 562 19.84 -3.31 -8.68
CA PHE A 562 19.25 -4.07 -7.57
C PHE A 562 20.31 -4.48 -6.55
N CYS A 563 19.86 -4.87 -5.36
CA CYS A 563 20.74 -5.45 -4.35
C CYS A 563 20.70 -6.97 -4.38
N ASN A 564 21.82 -7.59 -4.02
CA ASN A 564 21.81 -8.98 -3.59
C ASN A 564 20.72 -9.16 -2.49
N PRO A 565 19.91 -10.22 -2.49
CA PRO A 565 18.85 -10.42 -1.50
C PRO A 565 19.28 -10.34 -0.03
N SER A 566 20.57 -10.52 0.26
CA SER A 566 21.16 -10.39 1.60
C SER A 566 21.54 -8.94 2.00
N LYS A 567 21.26 -7.96 1.14
CA LYS A 567 21.56 -6.53 1.33
C LYS A 567 20.28 -5.71 1.17
N HIS A 568 20.19 -4.62 1.91
CA HIS A 568 19.07 -3.69 1.86
C HIS A 568 19.35 -2.60 0.82
N ALA A 569 18.39 -2.38 -0.07
CA ALA A 569 18.48 -1.34 -1.08
C ALA A 569 17.99 0.00 -0.53
N PHE A 570 18.72 1.07 -0.83
CA PHE A 570 18.27 2.44 -0.56
C PHE A 570 18.00 3.16 -1.87
N ASN A 571 16.85 3.83 -1.93
CA ASN A 571 16.42 4.68 -3.03
C ASN A 571 16.05 6.09 -2.55
N ASP A 572 16.23 7.11 -3.40
CA ASP A 572 15.63 8.44 -3.22
C ASP A 572 14.46 8.70 -4.19
N ASP A 573 13.55 9.55 -3.76
CA ASP A 573 12.35 9.93 -4.53
C ASP A 573 12.67 10.83 -5.74
N GLU A 574 13.92 11.27 -5.90
CA GLU A 574 14.35 12.18 -6.99
C GLU A 574 14.74 11.45 -8.29
N ASN A 575 14.90 10.12 -8.26
CA ASN A 575 15.35 9.30 -9.39
C ASN A 575 14.23 8.47 -10.03
N SER A 576 14.59 7.75 -11.10
CA SER A 576 13.66 6.92 -11.85
C SER A 576 12.89 5.92 -10.97
N PRO A 577 11.55 5.84 -11.08
CA PRO A 577 10.73 4.96 -10.24
C PRO A 577 10.93 3.45 -10.56
N ARG A 578 11.84 3.14 -11.48
CA ARG A 578 12.26 1.77 -11.86
C ARG A 578 13.47 1.27 -11.06
N THR A 579 14.24 2.17 -10.45
CA THR A 579 15.51 1.79 -9.80
C THR A 579 15.29 1.39 -8.35
N GLU A 580 15.70 0.18 -7.95
CA GLU A 580 15.48 -0.32 -6.59
C GLU A 580 16.56 0.16 -5.60
N ALA A 581 17.79 0.42 -6.06
CA ALA A 581 18.97 0.61 -5.19
C ALA A 581 19.91 1.78 -5.57
N ASN A 582 19.43 2.85 -6.21
CA ASN A 582 20.28 3.92 -6.77
C ASN A 582 21.23 4.62 -5.76
N ARG A 583 20.94 4.58 -4.45
CA ARG A 583 21.71 5.24 -3.38
C ARG A 583 22.45 4.27 -2.45
N GLY A 584 22.42 2.99 -2.77
CA GLY A 584 23.29 2.00 -2.15
C GLY A 584 22.65 0.65 -1.88
N CYS A 585 23.51 -0.35 -1.74
CA CYS A 585 23.18 -1.63 -1.09
C CYS A 585 23.91 -1.77 0.23
N PHE A 586 23.17 -1.97 1.30
CA PHE A 586 23.68 -1.92 2.67
C PHE A 586 23.58 -3.29 3.32
N HIS A 587 24.68 -3.72 3.93
CA HIS A 587 24.74 -4.94 4.70
C HIS A 587 25.16 -4.61 6.13
N PRO A 588 24.25 -4.69 7.10
CA PRO A 588 24.59 -4.41 8.48
C PRO A 588 25.36 -5.62 9.06
N VAL A 589 26.42 -5.37 9.85
CA VAL A 589 27.24 -6.44 10.46
C VAL A 589 27.30 -6.29 11.98
N ASN A 590 26.86 -7.31 12.72
CA ASN A 590 26.82 -7.32 14.18
C ASN A 590 27.92 -8.21 14.79
N ASN A 591 29.16 -7.71 14.85
CA ASN A 591 30.31 -8.44 15.41
C ASN A 591 31.10 -7.67 16.47
N GLY A 592 30.70 -6.42 16.80
CA GLY A 592 31.27 -5.64 17.90
C GLY A 592 32.76 -5.33 17.78
N ILE A 593 33.31 -5.29 16.57
CA ILE A 593 34.74 -5.02 16.34
C ILE A 593 35.05 -3.52 16.32
N PRO A 594 36.31 -3.10 16.56
CA PRO A 594 36.72 -1.71 16.42
C PRO A 594 36.51 -1.15 15.00
N GLN A 595 36.28 0.17 14.85
CA GLN A 595 36.02 0.82 13.54
C GLN A 595 37.07 0.46 12.47
N SER A 596 38.35 0.47 12.84
CA SER A 596 39.44 0.12 11.92
C SER A 596 39.34 -1.30 11.40
N LYS A 597 38.87 -2.24 12.23
CA LYS A 597 38.64 -3.63 11.83
C LYS A 597 37.36 -3.77 11.02
N ALA A 598 36.31 -3.04 11.37
CA ALA A 598 35.06 -3.01 10.60
C ALA A 598 35.32 -2.51 9.18
N ARG A 599 36.09 -1.42 9.05
CA ARG A 599 36.56 -0.91 7.76
C ARG A 599 37.36 -1.94 6.98
N GLU A 600 38.31 -2.63 7.61
CA GLU A 600 39.09 -3.70 6.95
C GLU A 600 38.18 -4.85 6.48
N THR A 601 37.16 -5.22 7.27
CA THR A 601 36.19 -6.26 6.89
C THR A 601 35.36 -5.83 5.70
N CYS A 602 34.76 -4.64 5.73
CA CYS A 602 34.01 -4.11 4.59
C CYS A 602 34.89 -4.07 3.34
N GLN A 603 36.13 -3.57 3.44
CA GLN A 603 37.06 -3.52 2.31
C GLN A 603 37.40 -4.89 1.72
N LYS A 604 37.50 -5.94 2.57
CA LYS A 604 37.72 -7.32 2.11
C LYS A 604 36.51 -7.89 1.37
N GLU A 605 35.32 -7.39 1.65
CA GLU A 605 34.06 -7.76 1.00
C GLU A 605 33.74 -6.85 -0.20
N GLY A 606 34.67 -5.98 -0.61
CA GLY A 606 34.45 -5.02 -1.70
C GLY A 606 33.49 -3.87 -1.33
N ALA A 607 33.27 -3.63 -0.05
CA ALA A 607 32.39 -2.60 0.49
C ALA A 607 33.17 -1.55 1.31
N ALA A 608 32.49 -0.50 1.75
CA ALA A 608 33.00 0.49 2.70
C ALA A 608 32.05 0.59 3.90
N LEU A 609 32.54 1.17 5.00
CA LEU A 609 31.63 1.64 6.04
C LEU A 609 30.76 2.75 5.45
N VAL A 610 29.51 2.79 5.87
CA VAL A 610 28.50 3.68 5.31
C VAL A 610 28.87 5.15 5.48
N SER A 611 28.82 5.90 4.39
CA SER A 611 28.80 7.37 4.41
C SER A 611 27.37 7.86 4.42
N ILE A 612 27.10 8.95 5.13
CA ILE A 612 25.75 9.49 5.29
C ILE A 612 25.79 10.99 5.04
N HIS A 613 25.03 11.45 4.04
CA HIS A 613 25.08 12.82 3.53
C HIS A 613 23.75 13.55 3.57
N ASP A 614 22.69 12.90 4.02
CA ASP A 614 21.40 13.52 4.28
C ASP A 614 20.59 12.71 5.29
N GLN A 615 19.48 13.31 5.71
CA GLN A 615 18.59 12.75 6.72
C GLN A 615 17.91 11.47 6.25
N ASP A 616 17.63 11.33 4.95
CA ASP A 616 16.91 10.18 4.41
C ASP A 616 17.82 8.94 4.42
N LYS A 617 19.09 9.11 4.04
CA LYS A 617 20.10 8.06 4.16
C LYS A 617 20.44 7.74 5.60
N GLU A 618 20.49 8.73 6.49
CA GLU A 618 20.67 8.48 7.93
C GLU A 618 19.51 7.64 8.47
N PHE A 619 18.30 8.04 8.11
CA PHE A 619 17.07 7.36 8.50
C PHE A 619 17.05 5.92 7.99
N PHE A 620 17.35 5.71 6.71
CA PHE A 620 17.45 4.39 6.10
C PHE A 620 18.56 3.54 6.74
N VAL A 621 19.77 4.07 6.92
CA VAL A 621 20.88 3.30 7.49
C VAL A 621 20.57 2.92 8.93
N SER A 622 19.95 3.84 9.69
CA SER A 622 19.47 3.55 11.03
C SER A 622 18.35 2.51 11.02
N SER A 623 17.41 2.54 10.07
CA SER A 623 16.36 1.52 9.96
C SER A 623 16.94 0.14 9.61
N VAL A 624 17.95 0.08 8.73
CA VAL A 624 18.70 -1.16 8.42
C VAL A 624 19.49 -1.66 9.61
N ILE A 625 20.12 -0.79 10.40
CA ILE A 625 20.83 -1.21 11.62
C ILE A 625 19.85 -1.59 12.74
N SER A 626 18.63 -1.08 12.71
CA SER A 626 17.59 -1.36 13.71
C SER A 626 17.25 -2.85 13.81
N ILE A 627 17.54 -3.66 12.77
CA ILE A 627 17.40 -5.13 12.80
C ILE A 627 18.26 -5.77 13.91
N PHE A 628 19.36 -5.13 14.31
CA PHE A 628 20.19 -5.60 15.43
C PHE A 628 19.70 -5.12 16.79
N GLY A 629 18.66 -4.28 16.80
CA GLY A 629 18.02 -3.71 17.97
C GLY A 629 18.07 -2.18 18.00
N PRO A 630 17.27 -1.54 18.86
CA PRO A 630 17.27 -0.09 19.03
C PRO A 630 18.60 0.39 19.60
N LYS A 631 18.95 1.68 19.38
CA LYS A 631 20.16 2.34 19.93
C LYS A 631 21.48 1.68 19.53
N LYS A 632 21.51 0.76 18.55
CA LYS A 632 22.77 0.12 18.21
C LYS A 632 23.75 1.17 17.74
N LYS A 633 24.96 1.09 18.29
CA LYS A 633 26.08 1.89 17.82
C LYS A 633 26.64 1.17 16.62
N TYR A 634 26.68 1.85 15.49
CA TYR A 634 27.27 1.32 14.27
C TYR A 634 28.35 2.27 13.81
N TRP A 635 29.45 1.68 13.39
CA TRP A 635 30.52 2.45 12.78
C TRP A 635 30.04 3.03 11.47
N ILE A 636 30.17 4.35 11.33
CA ILE A 636 30.01 5.04 10.05
C ILE A 636 31.41 5.32 9.48
N GLY A 637 31.48 5.60 8.18
CA GLY A 637 32.72 5.83 7.44
C GLY A 637 33.44 7.14 7.79
N LEU A 638 33.05 7.83 8.87
CA LEU A 638 33.60 9.13 9.26
C LEU A 638 34.73 8.97 10.29
N GLN A 639 35.90 9.57 10.00
CA GLN A 639 37.08 9.52 10.86
C GLN A 639 37.83 10.86 10.89
N ASN A 640 38.36 11.24 12.05
CA ASN A 640 39.21 12.40 12.22
C ASN A 640 40.69 12.06 12.03
N ASP A 641 41.38 12.80 11.18
CA ASP A 641 42.81 12.59 10.88
C ASP A 641 43.77 13.37 11.81
N GLY A 642 43.25 13.98 12.87
CA GLY A 642 43.97 14.87 13.79
C GLY A 642 43.76 16.35 13.48
N ASN A 643 43.31 16.69 12.26
CA ASN A 643 42.96 18.06 11.88
C ASN A 643 41.46 18.19 11.56
N SER A 644 40.87 17.21 10.87
CA SER A 644 39.50 17.30 10.33
C SER A 644 38.84 15.93 10.24
N TRP A 645 37.50 15.89 10.33
CA TRP A 645 36.70 14.69 10.04
C TRP A 645 36.57 14.49 8.53
N LYS A 646 36.71 13.24 8.08
CA LYS A 646 36.71 12.85 6.67
C LYS A 646 35.94 11.54 6.49
N TRP A 647 35.12 11.50 5.45
CA TRP A 647 34.39 10.30 5.03
C TRP A 647 35.28 9.34 4.25
N ASP A 648 34.96 8.04 4.33
CA ASP A 648 35.65 6.97 3.60
C ASP A 648 35.46 7.08 2.08
N ASP A 649 34.34 7.64 1.63
CA ASP A 649 34.07 7.93 0.22
C ASP A 649 34.79 9.18 -0.31
N LYS A 650 35.53 9.89 0.55
CA LYS A 650 36.27 11.13 0.23
C LYS A 650 35.38 12.33 -0.11
N SER A 651 34.08 12.24 0.11
CA SER A 651 33.17 13.38 -0.01
C SER A 651 33.58 14.52 0.92
N THR A 652 33.26 15.73 0.49
CA THR A 652 33.47 16.96 1.29
C THR A 652 32.15 17.54 1.78
N ASP A 653 31.10 16.70 1.79
CA ASP A 653 29.74 17.09 2.15
C ASP A 653 29.72 17.68 3.58
N PRO A 654 29.13 18.88 3.77
CA PRO A 654 29.01 19.48 5.08
C PRO A 654 27.93 18.85 5.97
N PHE A 655 27.13 17.90 5.48
CA PHE A 655 26.11 17.21 6.26
C PHE A 655 26.73 16.55 7.49
N SER A 656 26.09 16.77 8.63
CA SER A 656 26.48 16.12 9.85
C SER A 656 25.32 15.98 10.81
N ASP A 657 25.20 14.82 11.44
CA ASP A 657 24.23 14.56 12.50
C ASP A 657 24.91 14.38 13.86
N TRP A 658 25.95 15.18 14.15
CA TRP A 658 26.67 15.12 15.43
C TRP A 658 25.73 15.36 16.62
N ASP A 659 25.78 14.47 17.62
CA ASP A 659 25.00 14.63 18.84
C ASP A 659 25.58 15.73 19.75
N VAL A 660 24.92 16.05 20.87
CA VAL A 660 25.55 16.86 21.92
C VAL A 660 26.60 16.07 22.66
N ASN A 661 27.78 16.54 23.02
CA ASN A 661 28.56 17.71 22.69
C ASN A 661 29.65 17.17 21.75
N GLN A 662 29.24 16.62 20.61
CA GLN A 662 30.09 15.96 19.63
C GLN A 662 30.39 16.92 18.46
N PRO A 663 31.49 16.69 17.72
CA PRO A 663 32.52 15.69 17.98
C PRO A 663 33.49 16.14 19.09
N ASN A 664 33.59 15.35 20.17
CA ASN A 664 34.59 15.56 21.20
C ASN A 664 35.81 14.67 20.93
N THR A 665 36.88 15.25 20.41
CA THR A 665 38.09 14.48 20.10
C THR A 665 38.94 14.11 21.33
N ASN A 666 38.60 14.62 22.52
CA ASN A 666 39.32 14.41 23.79
C ASN A 666 40.85 14.58 23.65
N GLY A 667 41.27 15.66 22.97
CA GLY A 667 42.69 15.93 22.69
C GLY A 667 43.32 14.96 21.68
N GLY A 668 42.56 14.49 20.68
CA GLY A 668 43.02 13.58 19.64
C GLY A 668 42.92 12.08 19.99
N LYS A 669 42.20 11.72 21.05
CA LYS A 669 42.01 10.33 21.50
C LYS A 669 40.74 9.68 20.95
N LEU A 670 39.76 10.48 20.55
CA LEU A 670 38.49 10.02 19.96
C LEU A 670 38.46 10.52 18.51
N LEU A 671 38.89 9.65 17.59
CA LEU A 671 39.04 9.99 16.18
C LEU A 671 38.07 9.21 15.27
N CYS A 672 37.19 8.38 15.82
CA CYS A 672 36.27 7.52 15.08
C CYS A 672 34.83 7.96 15.35
N ALA A 673 33.96 7.96 14.33
CA ALA A 673 32.55 8.27 14.49
C ALA A 673 31.72 6.98 14.44
N TYR A 674 30.70 6.92 15.29
CA TYR A 674 29.66 5.90 15.20
C TYR A 674 28.33 6.64 15.24
N ALA A 675 27.32 6.14 14.56
CA ALA A 675 25.97 6.67 14.68
C ALA A 675 25.16 5.80 15.65
N THR A 676 24.18 6.42 16.29
CA THR A 676 23.28 5.75 17.22
C THR A 676 21.96 6.49 17.30
N GLN A 677 20.86 5.76 17.35
CA GLN A 677 19.53 6.33 17.54
C GLN A 677 19.41 6.98 18.94
N THR A 678 19.06 8.26 18.98
CA THR A 678 18.96 9.07 20.20
C THR A 678 17.55 9.07 20.76
N THR A 679 16.53 9.60 20.06
CA THR A 679 15.10 9.49 20.45
C THR A 679 14.17 9.49 19.27
N GLY A 680 13.17 8.61 19.30
CA GLY A 680 12.33 8.39 18.13
C GLY A 680 13.23 8.07 16.93
N LEU A 681 12.89 8.60 15.76
CA LEU A 681 13.69 8.45 14.53
C LEU A 681 14.94 9.34 14.48
N ASN A 682 15.22 10.12 15.53
CA ASN A 682 16.41 10.97 15.55
C ASN A 682 17.66 10.11 15.77
N VAL A 683 18.66 10.27 14.92
CA VAL A 683 19.98 9.65 15.04
C VAL A 683 20.98 10.71 15.51
N GLY A 684 22.12 10.28 16.02
CA GLY A 684 23.20 11.17 16.43
C GLY A 684 24.56 10.45 16.32
N TRP A 685 25.59 11.19 15.93
CA TRP A 685 26.98 10.71 15.79
C TRP A 685 27.87 11.06 16.97
#